data_AF-A0A1G7H4T1-F1
#
_entry.id   AF-A0A1G7H4T1-F1
#
_cell.length_a   1.000
_cell.length_b   1.000
_cell.length_c   1.000
_cell.angle_alpha   90.00
_cell.angle_beta   90.00
_cell.angle_gamma   90.00
#
_symmetry.space_group_name_H-M   'P 1'
#
loop_
_entity.id
_entity.type
_entity.pdbx_description
1 polymer ?
#
loop_
_entity_poly.entity_id
_entity_poly.type
_entity_poly.pdbx_seq_one_letter_code
_entity_poly.pdbx_strand_id
1 'polypeptide(L)'
;MKLKSALLLSAFAMTTANAAAQNQNPIINSMYSADPSARVFGDTLWVYPSHDKDDALSFSMEDYHTFSTTDMKTWTDHGVIFNPTKQTKWAKEAAWAPDCICRNGKYYLYYPTDKKHIGVAVSDRPDGPFRDPLGHPLISIDSPGVVCDRDFIDPCVFVDDDGQAYLFMGQNTVCCIKLNDDMISYDGKVHIIEGVKDFFEAVWVHKRNGIYYMSYSDGPFHGHEPQIAYCTSKSPLGPYTYQGVILDPVNSGTNHHSIVNYKGEDYLFYHTADISKYLHDGFHCGVRRSVCYDKLSYNSDGTICKVSPTLNAERVHLKDVSGKRQQELIAASISTPKIADKTINLPQNASRKVLQKMIDDCSKSGGGTIVVQQGTYNIKGNIELKTGVRLHLKDGAKIVFSPKADDYLPVVLSRWEGTEVYNRSSMIRAYNQKNIAITGEGNATIDANGGEMARWGMPMDTKDFKENIHGTHGETPEKKDVDRLRQMGDDLVPVEKRVFGKNTHLRPCAIELNSCSRILIDGITLRNSPFWCIHPLYCEDVTVRNVTIDSHFPNNDGCDPESSKRVLVENCTFRTGDDAIAIKSGRDADGRRVARPSEMIVIRNCKFYSECNGLCIGSEMSGGVRNVFMSNIEIGNVKNALLFKSNLDRGGFIENIFVDSISIKSAAGAVLRFETNYFGYRGGNFPARYSDFSFSNVKAGKADAYAIYYDGNDAEPIRNIKVENFEVEKAGHTHYLFKTKDCKFVNCKVNGEKIDEQPAEDSERKQCDVW
;
A
#
# COMPACT_ATOMS: atom_id res chain seq x y z
N MET A 1 25.53 -71.67 -45.94
CA MET A 1 24.76 -70.43 -46.26
C MET A 1 24.17 -69.93 -44.95
N LYS A 2 24.88 -69.09 -44.18
CA LYS A 2 24.82 -67.61 -44.18
C LYS A 2 23.40 -67.05 -44.22
N LEU A 3 22.81 -66.78 -43.05
CA LEU A 3 22.49 -65.45 -42.51
C LEU A 3 21.71 -65.64 -41.18
N LYS A 4 22.32 -65.29 -40.04
CA LYS A 4 21.62 -65.06 -38.77
C LYS A 4 21.64 -63.55 -38.53
N SER A 5 20.49 -62.91 -38.62
CA SER A 5 20.30 -61.49 -38.33
C SER A 5 20.40 -61.27 -36.82
N ALA A 6 21.46 -60.57 -36.39
CA ALA A 6 21.66 -60.19 -35.00
C ALA A 6 20.91 -58.88 -34.70
N LEU A 7 20.22 -58.87 -33.56
CA LEU A 7 19.64 -57.69 -32.92
C LEU A 7 20.70 -56.58 -32.77
N LEU A 8 20.43 -55.40 -33.31
CA LEU A 8 21.06 -54.16 -32.88
C LEU A 8 20.23 -53.56 -31.74
N LEU A 9 20.76 -53.64 -30.52
CA LEU A 9 20.37 -52.74 -29.43
C LEU A 9 20.98 -51.36 -29.73
N SER A 10 20.18 -50.43 -30.25
CA SER A 10 20.52 -49.02 -30.26
C SER A 10 20.20 -48.42 -28.89
N ALA A 11 21.22 -48.30 -28.05
CA ALA A 11 21.18 -47.47 -26.85
C ALA A 11 21.06 -46.00 -27.27
N PHE A 12 19.84 -45.47 -27.28
CA PHE A 12 19.62 -44.03 -27.28
C PHE A 12 20.00 -43.52 -25.88
N ALA A 13 21.18 -42.95 -25.76
CA ALA A 13 21.55 -42.15 -24.60
C ALA A 13 20.56 -40.98 -24.53
N MET A 14 19.62 -41.03 -23.58
CA MET A 14 18.86 -39.84 -23.19
C MET A 14 19.84 -38.83 -22.64
N THR A 15 20.19 -37.83 -23.44
CA THR A 15 20.69 -36.56 -22.91
C THR A 15 19.55 -35.96 -22.11
N THR A 16 19.53 -36.22 -20.80
CA THR A 16 18.80 -35.39 -19.85
C THR A 16 19.44 -34.01 -19.93
N ALA A 17 18.84 -33.11 -20.70
CA ALA A 17 19.04 -31.69 -20.51
C ALA A 17 18.66 -31.41 -19.05
N ASN A 18 19.67 -31.25 -18.19
CA ASN A 18 19.46 -30.68 -16.87
C ASN A 18 18.82 -29.32 -17.11
N ALA A 19 17.52 -29.21 -16.83
CA ALA A 19 16.89 -27.93 -16.64
C ALA A 19 17.67 -27.23 -15.52
N ALA A 20 18.51 -26.28 -15.90
CA ALA A 20 19.17 -25.41 -14.94
C ALA A 20 18.07 -24.78 -14.08
N ALA A 21 18.16 -24.98 -12.77
CA ALA A 21 17.25 -24.37 -11.82
C ALA A 21 17.21 -22.86 -12.10
N GLN A 22 16.04 -22.38 -12.51
CA GLN A 22 15.79 -20.99 -12.87
C GLN A 22 16.06 -20.10 -11.63
N ASN A 23 16.95 -19.12 -11.77
CA ASN A 23 17.35 -18.19 -10.71
C ASN A 23 16.13 -17.44 -10.12
N GLN A 24 16.18 -17.14 -8.80
CA GLN A 24 15.04 -16.71 -7.97
C GLN A 24 15.09 -15.22 -7.60
N ASN A 25 15.25 -14.32 -8.56
CA ASN A 25 15.25 -12.88 -8.30
C ASN A 25 13.84 -12.27 -8.26
N PRO A 26 13.58 -11.30 -7.37
CA PRO A 26 14.42 -10.88 -6.24
C PRO A 26 14.42 -11.91 -5.09
N ILE A 27 15.53 -11.98 -4.34
CA ILE A 27 15.73 -13.01 -3.30
C ILE A 27 15.18 -12.63 -1.93
N ILE A 28 15.02 -11.34 -1.66
CA ILE A 28 14.39 -10.81 -0.46
C ILE A 28 13.09 -10.16 -0.89
N ASN A 29 11.97 -10.76 -0.52
CA ASN A 29 10.63 -10.28 -0.85
C ASN A 29 9.83 -9.85 0.39
N SER A 30 10.36 -10.05 1.59
CA SER A 30 9.70 -9.66 2.84
C SER A 30 9.80 -8.16 3.17
N MET A 31 10.67 -7.43 2.47
CA MET A 31 10.96 -6.00 2.65
C MET A 31 11.70 -5.42 1.44
N TYR A 32 11.81 -4.10 1.37
CA TYR A 32 12.69 -3.44 0.40
C TYR A 32 14.13 -3.47 0.90
N SER A 33 15.01 -4.01 0.07
CA SER A 33 16.41 -4.25 0.40
C SER A 33 17.29 -3.76 -0.72
N ALA A 34 18.40 -3.11 -0.37
CA ALA A 34 19.31 -2.54 -1.34
C ALA A 34 20.76 -2.77 -0.96
N ASP A 35 21.67 -2.32 -1.82
CA ASP A 35 23.11 -2.25 -1.58
C ASP A 35 23.69 -3.53 -0.91
N PRO A 36 23.54 -4.71 -1.53
CA PRO A 36 23.86 -5.97 -0.87
C PRO A 36 25.37 -6.17 -0.71
N SER A 37 25.83 -6.36 0.54
CA SER A 37 27.14 -6.95 0.83
C SER A 37 27.01 -8.45 1.12
N ALA A 38 27.50 -9.29 0.21
CA ALA A 38 27.46 -10.75 0.35
C ALA A 38 28.80 -11.31 0.84
N ARG A 39 28.75 -12.15 1.89
CA ARG A 39 29.92 -12.70 2.59
C ARG A 39 29.71 -14.16 2.97
N VAL A 40 30.76 -14.97 2.90
CA VAL A 40 30.69 -16.38 3.33
C VAL A 40 31.39 -16.54 4.67
N PHE A 41 30.67 -17.04 5.65
CA PHE A 41 31.20 -17.38 6.97
C PHE A 41 30.94 -18.87 7.24
N GLY A 42 32.00 -19.67 7.23
CA GLY A 42 31.88 -21.13 7.27
C GLY A 42 31.21 -21.68 6.01
N ASP A 43 30.13 -22.44 6.18
CA ASP A 43 29.33 -23.02 5.09
C ASP A 43 28.13 -22.15 4.68
N THR A 44 27.95 -21.02 5.35
CA THR A 44 26.77 -20.16 5.23
C THR A 44 27.12 -18.88 4.48
N LEU A 45 26.30 -18.56 3.48
CA LEU A 45 26.33 -17.28 2.80
C LEU A 45 25.42 -16.29 3.53
N TRP A 46 25.94 -15.10 3.79
CA TRP A 46 25.28 -13.98 4.44
C TRP A 46 25.17 -12.81 3.47
N VAL A 47 24.07 -12.07 3.55
CA VAL A 47 23.84 -10.83 2.80
C VAL A 47 23.45 -9.75 3.81
N TYR A 48 24.21 -8.66 3.80
CA TYR A 48 24.03 -7.46 4.60
C TYR A 48 23.56 -6.32 3.68
N PRO A 49 22.24 -6.16 3.48
CA PRO A 49 21.73 -5.07 2.66
C PRO A 49 21.44 -3.82 3.49
N SER A 50 21.33 -2.68 2.81
CA SER A 50 20.50 -1.56 3.27
C SER A 50 19.03 -1.98 3.39
N HIS A 51 18.29 -1.36 4.31
CA HIS A 51 16.84 -1.51 4.43
C HIS A 51 16.14 -0.21 3.99
N ASP A 52 15.63 -0.19 2.75
CA ASP A 52 14.80 0.91 2.26
C ASP A 52 13.47 0.90 3.03
N LYS A 53 13.02 2.06 3.54
CA LYS A 53 11.73 2.15 4.24
C LYS A 53 10.56 1.80 3.33
N ASP A 54 9.51 1.21 3.90
CA ASP A 54 8.28 0.89 3.17
C ASP A 54 7.60 2.12 2.52
N ASP A 55 7.72 3.29 3.15
CA ASP A 55 7.19 4.58 2.69
C ASP A 55 8.25 5.48 2.03
N ALA A 56 9.41 4.94 1.67
CA ALA A 56 10.51 5.70 1.11
C ALA A 56 10.09 6.46 -0.16
N LEU A 57 10.26 7.79 -0.12
CA LEU A 57 10.13 8.73 -1.25
C LEU A 57 11.49 9.17 -1.82
N SER A 58 12.58 8.75 -1.16
CA SER A 58 13.99 8.95 -1.52
C SER A 58 14.79 7.77 -0.94
N PHE A 59 16.09 7.66 -1.20
CA PHE A 59 16.95 6.63 -0.60
C PHE A 59 17.10 6.85 0.92
N SER A 60 16.09 6.41 1.68
CA SER A 60 15.95 6.62 3.12
C SER A 60 15.98 5.30 3.87
N MET A 61 16.99 5.15 4.72
CA MET A 61 17.27 3.94 5.51
C MET A 61 17.67 4.34 6.93
N GLU A 62 17.24 3.55 7.92
CA GLU A 62 17.53 3.79 9.35
C GLU A 62 18.33 2.67 10.00
N ASP A 63 18.25 1.46 9.45
CA ASP A 63 18.84 0.26 10.03
C ASP A 63 19.27 -0.75 8.96
N TYR A 64 19.94 -1.79 9.45
CA TYR A 64 20.41 -2.91 8.68
C TYR A 64 19.77 -4.19 9.18
N HIS A 65 19.25 -4.98 8.25
CA HIS A 65 18.94 -6.40 8.44
C HIS A 65 20.10 -7.26 7.96
N THR A 66 20.06 -8.56 8.24
CA THR A 66 20.91 -9.53 7.53
C THR A 66 20.14 -10.79 7.21
N PHE A 67 20.54 -11.44 6.11
CA PHE A 67 19.92 -12.63 5.57
C PHE A 67 20.97 -13.72 5.38
N SER A 68 20.60 -14.98 5.62
CA SER A 68 21.53 -16.10 5.41
C SER A 68 20.92 -17.24 4.61
N THR A 69 21.77 -17.98 3.90
CA THR A 69 21.40 -19.22 3.21
C THR A 69 22.53 -20.23 3.24
N THR A 70 22.16 -21.51 3.21
CA THR A 70 23.08 -22.64 2.99
C THR A 70 22.86 -23.33 1.64
N ASP A 71 21.83 -22.95 0.88
CA ASP A 71 21.39 -23.65 -0.32
C ASP A 71 21.07 -22.74 -1.53
N MET A 72 21.20 -21.42 -1.38
CA MET A 72 20.86 -20.39 -2.38
C MET A 72 19.38 -20.36 -2.81
N LYS A 73 18.51 -21.12 -2.11
CA LYS A 73 17.07 -21.28 -2.41
C LYS A 73 16.20 -20.77 -1.25
N THR A 74 16.66 -21.00 -0.02
CA THR A 74 15.97 -20.64 1.21
C THR A 74 16.80 -19.61 1.93
N TRP A 75 16.19 -18.45 2.20
CA TRP A 75 16.83 -17.32 2.87
C TRP A 75 16.16 -17.10 4.23
N THR A 76 16.98 -16.97 5.27
CA THR A 76 16.54 -16.68 6.64
C THR A 76 16.80 -15.21 6.94
N ASP A 77 15.76 -14.46 7.31
CA ASP A 77 15.87 -13.10 7.84
C ASP A 77 16.20 -13.16 9.34
N HIS A 78 17.25 -12.46 9.76
CA HIS A 78 17.68 -12.41 11.17
C HIS A 78 17.22 -11.14 11.89
N GLY A 79 16.37 -10.33 11.26
CA GLY A 79 15.86 -9.08 11.82
C GLY A 79 16.88 -7.94 11.78
N VAL A 80 16.56 -6.85 12.48
CA VAL A 80 17.44 -5.68 12.61
C VAL A 80 18.69 -6.06 13.41
N ILE A 81 19.86 -5.99 12.78
CA ILE A 81 21.15 -6.28 13.40
C ILE A 81 21.84 -5.03 13.97
N PHE A 82 21.53 -3.85 13.40
CA PHE A 82 22.08 -2.57 13.81
C PHE A 82 21.26 -1.37 13.29
N ASN A 83 21.00 -0.38 14.13
CA ASN A 83 20.41 0.91 13.78
C ASN A 83 21.35 2.05 14.22
N PRO A 84 22.16 2.64 13.30
CA PRO A 84 23.15 3.66 13.65
C PRO A 84 22.55 4.86 14.38
N THR A 85 21.39 5.35 13.95
CA THR A 85 20.74 6.57 14.49
C THR A 85 20.17 6.39 15.90
N LYS A 86 19.89 5.15 16.30
CA LYS A 86 19.35 4.82 17.63
C LYS A 86 20.42 4.26 18.58
N GLN A 87 21.44 3.60 18.04
CA GLN A 87 22.44 2.88 18.84
C GLN A 87 23.77 3.62 19.00
N THR A 88 23.99 4.70 18.25
CA THR A 88 25.16 5.57 18.43
C THR A 88 24.74 6.94 18.96
N LYS A 89 25.70 7.69 19.51
CA LYS A 89 25.47 9.06 19.99
C LYS A 89 25.79 10.14 18.94
N TRP A 90 26.37 9.74 17.81
CA TRP A 90 26.99 10.66 16.87
C TRP A 90 26.36 10.61 15.47
N ALA A 91 25.87 9.44 15.02
CA ALA A 91 25.15 9.31 13.76
C ALA A 91 23.76 9.96 13.86
N LYS A 92 23.37 10.74 12.84
CA LYS A 92 22.09 11.46 12.85
C LYS A 92 21.10 10.92 11.83
N GLU A 93 21.58 10.49 10.67
CA GLU A 93 20.76 10.00 9.56
C GLU A 93 21.52 9.01 8.67
N ALA A 94 20.75 8.30 7.84
CA ALA A 94 21.22 7.33 6.84
C ALA A 94 21.86 6.04 7.41
N ALA A 95 21.50 4.95 6.75
CA ALA A 95 22.05 3.62 6.95
C ALA A 95 22.17 2.94 5.58
N TRP A 96 23.08 3.46 4.74
CA TRP A 96 23.32 2.98 3.38
C TRP A 96 24.43 1.94 3.31
N ALA A 97 24.40 1.03 2.34
CA ALA A 97 25.52 0.21 1.88
C ALA A 97 26.52 -0.25 2.97
N PRO A 98 26.13 -1.14 3.89
CA PRO A 98 27.05 -1.65 4.90
C PRO A 98 27.95 -2.74 4.30
N ASP A 99 29.07 -3.02 4.97
CA ASP A 99 29.88 -4.20 4.67
C ASP A 99 30.36 -4.88 5.94
N CYS A 100 30.31 -6.22 5.96
CA CYS A 100 30.66 -7.01 7.13
C CYS A 100 31.85 -7.93 6.83
N ILE A 101 32.72 -8.15 7.83
CA ILE A 101 33.77 -9.16 7.74
C ILE A 101 34.02 -9.84 9.07
N CYS A 102 34.42 -11.12 9.02
CA CYS A 102 34.86 -11.86 10.19
C CYS A 102 36.39 -11.82 10.30
N ARG A 103 36.91 -11.41 11.47
CA ARG A 103 38.33 -11.51 11.82
C ARG A 103 38.47 -11.72 13.32
N ASN A 104 39.48 -12.47 13.75
CA ASN A 104 39.77 -12.70 15.18
C ASN A 104 38.55 -13.21 15.99
N GLY A 105 37.68 -14.01 15.37
CA GLY A 105 36.46 -14.55 16.00
C GLY A 105 35.34 -13.54 16.24
N LYS A 106 35.43 -12.35 15.66
CA LYS A 106 34.42 -11.29 15.74
C LYS A 106 33.97 -10.85 14.35
N TYR A 107 32.83 -10.17 14.30
CA TYR A 107 32.22 -9.63 13.10
C TYR A 107 32.24 -8.12 13.18
N TYR A 108 32.73 -7.48 12.12
CA TYR A 108 32.90 -6.03 12.01
C TYR A 108 32.02 -5.53 10.88
N LEU A 109 30.99 -4.76 11.22
CA LEU A 109 30.08 -4.11 10.28
C LEU A 109 30.54 -2.66 10.09
N TYR A 110 31.13 -2.36 8.94
CA TYR A 110 31.43 -0.99 8.54
C TYR A 110 30.18 -0.39 7.90
N TYR A 111 29.88 0.85 8.25
CA TYR A 111 28.65 1.50 7.78
C TYR A 111 28.87 3.00 7.58
N PRO A 112 28.34 3.59 6.49
CA PRO A 112 28.29 5.02 6.29
C PRO A 112 27.07 5.64 7.00
N THR A 113 27.20 6.92 7.34
CA THR A 113 26.11 7.74 7.92
C THR A 113 26.38 9.23 7.67
N ASP A 114 25.32 10.04 7.73
CA ASP A 114 25.36 11.51 7.60
C ASP A 114 26.03 12.02 6.31
N LYS A 115 26.19 11.16 5.28
CA LYS A 115 26.98 11.39 4.06
C LYS A 115 28.46 11.71 4.29
N LYS A 116 28.97 11.54 5.51
CA LYS A 116 30.26 12.11 5.92
C LYS A 116 31.14 11.17 6.70
N HIS A 117 30.58 10.11 7.25
CA HIS A 117 31.24 9.32 8.27
C HIS A 117 31.15 7.84 7.94
N ILE A 118 32.26 7.14 8.11
CA ILE A 118 32.29 5.68 8.16
C ILE A 118 32.47 5.27 9.64
N GLY A 119 31.51 4.52 10.16
CA GLY A 119 31.57 3.88 11.47
C GLY A 119 31.95 2.40 11.37
N VAL A 120 32.20 1.79 12.52
CA VAL A 120 32.37 0.34 12.67
C VAL A 120 31.57 -0.13 13.88
N ALA A 121 30.77 -1.17 13.70
CA ALA A 121 30.06 -1.84 14.79
C ALA A 121 30.56 -3.28 14.90
N VAL A 122 30.60 -3.82 16.13
CA VAL A 122 31.20 -5.11 16.42
C VAL A 122 30.18 -6.07 17.03
N SER A 123 30.24 -7.33 16.63
CA SER A 123 29.47 -8.41 17.23
C SER A 123 30.30 -9.68 17.39
N ASP A 124 29.87 -10.56 18.30
CA ASP A 124 30.40 -11.93 18.45
C ASP A 124 29.71 -12.91 17.49
N ARG A 125 28.68 -12.48 16.76
CA ARG A 125 27.92 -13.31 15.84
C ARG A 125 27.65 -12.58 14.51
N PRO A 126 27.48 -13.30 13.38
CA PRO A 126 27.20 -12.69 12.09
C PRO A 126 25.81 -12.02 12.03
N ASP A 127 24.86 -12.50 12.83
CA ASP A 127 23.49 -11.99 12.98
C ASP A 127 23.36 -10.92 14.09
N GLY A 128 24.47 -10.45 14.65
CA GLY A 128 24.45 -9.45 15.71
C GLY A 128 24.07 -10.02 17.08
N PRO A 129 23.67 -9.14 18.04
CA PRO A 129 23.54 -7.70 17.87
C PRO A 129 24.90 -7.02 17.68
N PHE A 130 24.97 -6.03 16.78
CA PHE A 130 26.16 -5.19 16.63
C PHE A 130 26.10 -3.98 17.57
N ARG A 131 27.28 -3.52 18.00
CA ARG A 131 27.43 -2.37 18.91
C ARG A 131 28.56 -1.48 18.45
N ASP A 132 28.38 -0.17 18.56
CA ASP A 132 29.42 0.83 18.32
C ASP A 132 30.46 0.79 19.47
N PRO A 133 31.71 0.37 19.21
CA PRO A 133 32.75 0.32 20.22
C PRO A 133 33.47 1.66 20.40
N LEU A 134 33.37 2.59 19.43
CA LEU A 134 34.16 3.82 19.40
C LEU A 134 33.42 5.00 20.04
N GLY A 135 32.10 5.08 19.84
CA GLY A 135 31.31 6.24 20.24
C GLY A 135 31.59 7.49 19.40
N HIS A 136 32.35 7.35 18.30
CA HIS A 136 32.66 8.36 17.28
C HIS A 136 32.92 7.66 15.93
N PRO A 137 32.95 8.40 14.80
CA PRO A 137 33.32 7.84 13.50
C PRO A 137 34.72 7.18 13.50
N LEU A 138 34.91 6.11 12.72
CA LEU A 138 36.24 5.56 12.45
C LEU A 138 37.05 6.51 11.58
N ILE A 139 36.41 7.04 10.52
CA ILE A 139 36.98 8.03 9.62
C ILE A 139 35.85 8.90 9.05
N SER A 140 36.18 10.15 8.75
CA SER A 140 35.24 11.17 8.26
C SER A 140 35.76 11.86 7.00
N ILE A 141 34.86 12.47 6.23
CA ILE A 141 35.18 13.22 5.02
C ILE A 141 36.21 14.34 5.23
N ASP A 142 36.28 14.89 6.45
CA ASP A 142 37.20 15.94 6.89
C ASP A 142 38.49 15.40 7.53
N SER A 143 38.69 14.09 7.55
CA SER A 143 39.91 13.49 8.07
C SER A 143 41.11 13.84 7.18
N PRO A 144 42.30 14.12 7.75
CA PRO A 144 43.47 14.48 6.96
C PRO A 144 43.80 13.45 5.87
N GLY A 145 43.94 13.91 4.63
CA GLY A 145 44.26 13.08 3.47
C GLY A 145 43.06 12.48 2.73
N VAL A 146 41.85 12.59 3.27
CA VAL A 146 40.63 12.21 2.53
C VAL A 146 40.39 13.17 1.37
N VAL A 147 40.06 12.59 0.21
CA VAL A 147 39.62 13.32 -0.99
C VAL A 147 38.27 12.76 -1.40
N CYS A 148 37.21 13.53 -1.18
CA CYS A 148 35.84 13.21 -1.57
C CYS A 148 35.07 14.53 -1.65
N ASP A 149 34.49 14.84 -2.81
CA ASP A 149 33.79 16.10 -3.09
C ASP A 149 32.25 15.96 -3.08
N ARG A 150 31.75 14.76 -2.74
CA ARG A 150 30.32 14.45 -2.57
C ARG A 150 30.06 13.70 -1.26
N ASP A 151 29.50 12.49 -1.31
CA ASP A 151 29.11 11.73 -0.11
C ASP A 151 30.22 10.71 0.25
N PHE A 152 30.68 10.72 1.50
CA PHE A 152 31.72 9.79 1.97
C PHE A 152 31.07 8.50 2.49
N ILE A 153 30.82 7.56 1.57
CA ILE A 153 29.94 6.41 1.74
C ILE A 153 30.57 5.10 1.23
N ASP A 154 29.76 4.03 1.23
CA ASP A 154 30.00 2.72 0.61
C ASP A 154 31.33 2.05 1.00
N PRO A 155 31.54 1.75 2.28
CA PRO A 155 32.72 1.04 2.74
C PRO A 155 32.79 -0.38 2.16
N CYS A 156 33.96 -0.79 1.68
CA CYS A 156 34.30 -2.17 1.38
C CYS A 156 35.56 -2.59 2.14
N VAL A 157 35.43 -3.60 2.98
CA VAL A 157 36.55 -4.19 3.71
C VAL A 157 37.12 -5.40 2.96
N PHE A 158 38.44 -5.43 2.83
CA PHE A 158 39.17 -6.50 2.16
C PHE A 158 40.37 -6.92 3.00
N VAL A 159 40.56 -8.22 3.20
CA VAL A 159 41.74 -8.77 3.87
C VAL A 159 42.54 -9.54 2.84
N ASP A 160 43.79 -9.12 2.64
CA ASP A 160 44.69 -9.74 1.68
C ASP A 160 45.33 -11.02 2.24
N ASP A 161 46.01 -11.77 1.38
CA ASP A 161 46.65 -13.05 1.71
C ASP A 161 47.78 -12.89 2.74
N ASP A 162 48.36 -11.70 2.87
CA ASP A 162 49.37 -11.36 3.88
C ASP A 162 48.77 -10.99 5.26
N GLY A 163 47.43 -10.99 5.36
CA GLY A 163 46.69 -10.61 6.55
C GLY A 163 46.43 -9.12 6.71
N GLN A 164 46.92 -8.25 5.82
CA GLN A 164 46.61 -6.82 5.89
C GLN A 164 45.13 -6.58 5.55
N ALA A 165 44.42 -5.90 6.46
CA ALA A 165 43.07 -5.41 6.21
C ALA A 165 43.09 -4.00 5.60
N TYR A 166 42.24 -3.80 4.60
CA TYR A 166 42.04 -2.54 3.90
C TYR A 166 40.56 -2.17 3.99
N LEU A 167 40.26 -0.89 4.14
CA LEU A 167 38.92 -0.35 4.02
C LEU A 167 38.91 0.68 2.89
N PHE A 168 38.16 0.39 1.84
CA PHE A 168 37.94 1.27 0.69
C PHE A 168 36.61 2.01 0.88
N MET A 169 36.52 3.27 0.49
CA MET A 169 35.28 4.06 0.59
C MET A 169 35.39 5.34 -0.25
N GLY A 170 34.25 6.01 -0.43
CA GLY A 170 34.17 7.36 -1.00
C GLY A 170 33.33 7.43 -2.26
N GLN A 171 33.19 8.65 -2.77
CA GLN A 171 32.45 8.94 -3.98
C GLN A 171 33.23 9.91 -4.88
N ASN A 172 33.17 9.70 -6.19
CA ASN A 172 34.01 10.34 -7.22
C ASN A 172 35.52 10.06 -7.10
N THR A 173 36.00 9.73 -5.91
CA THR A 173 37.37 9.30 -5.62
C THR A 173 37.35 8.16 -4.61
N VAL A 174 38.09 7.09 -4.89
CA VAL A 174 38.26 5.97 -3.95
C VAL A 174 39.38 6.31 -2.98
N CYS A 175 39.03 6.44 -1.71
CA CYS A 175 39.98 6.47 -0.60
C CYS A 175 40.16 5.06 -0.04
N CYS A 176 41.34 4.77 0.50
CA CYS A 176 41.64 3.52 1.19
C CYS A 176 42.46 3.79 2.45
N ILE A 177 42.13 3.11 3.55
CA ILE A 177 42.95 3.07 4.76
C ILE A 177 43.40 1.64 5.07
N LYS A 178 44.56 1.50 5.71
CA LYS A 178 45.01 0.23 6.27
C LYS A 178 44.50 0.11 7.70
N LEU A 179 43.64 -0.87 7.92
CA LEU A 179 43.14 -1.16 9.26
C LEU A 179 44.24 -1.82 10.10
N ASN A 180 44.27 -1.49 11.38
CA ASN A 180 45.08 -2.19 12.36
C ASN A 180 44.44 -3.56 12.70
N ASP A 181 45.16 -4.43 13.40
CA ASP A 181 44.69 -5.78 13.73
C ASP A 181 43.42 -5.83 14.58
N ASP A 182 43.09 -4.75 15.29
CA ASP A 182 41.87 -4.61 16.08
C ASP A 182 40.60 -4.40 15.23
N MET A 183 40.77 -4.07 13.94
CA MET A 183 39.74 -3.73 12.96
C MET A 183 38.87 -2.51 13.32
N ILE A 184 39.20 -1.79 14.38
CA ILE A 184 38.47 -0.61 14.86
C ILE A 184 39.35 0.65 14.90
N SER A 185 40.58 0.54 14.43
CA SER A 185 41.50 1.65 14.19
C SER A 185 42.28 1.44 12.89
N TYR A 186 42.96 2.48 12.41
CA TYR A 186 43.76 2.45 11.18
C TYR A 186 45.11 3.12 11.40
N ASP A 187 46.04 2.94 10.45
CA ASP A 187 47.44 3.39 10.54
C ASP A 187 47.65 4.93 10.45
N GLY A 188 46.55 5.70 10.40
CA GLY A 188 46.55 7.15 10.28
C GLY A 188 46.84 7.68 8.87
N LYS A 189 46.92 6.82 7.85
CA LYS A 189 47.20 7.23 6.45
C LYS A 189 46.04 6.91 5.53
N VAL A 190 45.67 7.89 4.71
CA VAL A 190 44.71 7.72 3.61
C VAL A 190 45.46 7.59 2.29
N HIS A 191 45.15 6.55 1.55
CA HIS A 191 45.65 6.28 0.21
C HIS A 191 44.57 6.62 -0.82
N ILE A 192 44.91 7.45 -1.80
CA ILE A 192 44.04 7.72 -2.96
C ILE A 192 44.31 6.67 -4.02
N ILE A 193 43.28 5.98 -4.48
CA ILE A 193 43.44 4.91 -5.46
C ILE A 193 43.36 5.49 -6.87
N GLU A 194 44.45 5.33 -7.61
CA GLU A 194 44.56 5.82 -8.99
C GLU A 194 44.11 4.77 -10.01
N GLY A 195 43.68 5.25 -11.18
CA GLY A 195 43.32 4.39 -12.33
C GLY A 195 41.91 3.80 -12.30
N VAL A 196 41.04 4.30 -11.42
CA VAL A 196 39.62 3.92 -11.37
C VAL A 196 38.82 4.90 -12.24
N LYS A 197 38.56 4.49 -13.48
CA LYS A 197 37.90 5.33 -14.49
C LYS A 197 36.42 5.57 -14.12
N ASP A 198 35.98 6.82 -14.13
CA ASP A 198 34.58 7.22 -13.95
C ASP A 198 33.94 6.66 -12.66
N PHE A 199 34.76 6.46 -11.62
CA PHE A 199 34.29 5.99 -10.32
C PHE A 199 33.25 6.96 -9.75
N PHE A 200 32.09 6.42 -9.35
CA PHE A 200 31.08 7.19 -8.64
C PHE A 200 30.88 6.66 -7.23
N GLU A 201 30.48 5.42 -7.03
CA GLU A 201 30.25 4.85 -5.68
C GLU A 201 30.30 3.31 -5.68
N ALA A 202 29.85 2.66 -4.61
CA ALA A 202 29.71 1.21 -4.50
C ALA A 202 31.00 0.40 -4.76
N VAL A 203 32.13 0.83 -4.18
CA VAL A 203 33.40 0.12 -4.35
C VAL A 203 33.31 -1.31 -3.78
N TRP A 204 33.80 -2.30 -4.53
CA TRP A 204 33.94 -3.68 -4.07
C TRP A 204 35.27 -4.28 -4.55
N VAL A 205 36.06 -4.80 -3.62
CA VAL A 205 37.40 -5.35 -3.89
C VAL A 205 37.46 -6.85 -3.57
N HIS A 206 37.96 -7.63 -4.51
CA HIS A 206 38.28 -9.05 -4.31
C HIS A 206 39.54 -9.45 -5.07
N LYS A 207 40.16 -10.56 -4.65
CA LYS A 207 41.39 -11.08 -5.26
C LYS A 207 41.14 -12.46 -5.87
N ARG A 208 41.69 -12.70 -7.06
CA ARG A 208 41.66 -14.01 -7.73
C ARG A 208 42.96 -14.21 -8.51
N ASN A 209 43.62 -15.36 -8.30
CA ASN A 209 44.84 -15.73 -9.02
C ASN A 209 45.93 -14.63 -9.02
N GLY A 210 46.11 -13.94 -7.89
CA GLY A 210 47.09 -12.86 -7.74
C GLY A 210 46.73 -11.55 -8.47
N ILE A 211 45.47 -11.40 -8.92
CA ILE A 211 44.94 -10.16 -9.50
C ILE A 211 43.90 -9.59 -8.53
N TYR A 212 43.99 -8.29 -8.28
CA TYR A 212 43.02 -7.53 -7.51
C TYR A 212 42.00 -6.96 -8.48
N TYR A 213 40.73 -7.24 -8.24
CA TYR A 213 39.60 -6.71 -8.97
C TYR A 213 38.95 -5.65 -8.09
N MET A 214 38.74 -4.47 -8.65
CA MET A 214 37.93 -3.42 -8.03
C MET A 214 36.76 -3.14 -8.96
N SER A 215 35.57 -3.39 -8.46
CA SER A 215 34.31 -3.15 -9.17
C SER A 215 33.54 -2.05 -8.47
N TYR A 216 32.75 -1.28 -9.22
CA TYR A 216 32.13 -0.05 -8.73
C TYR A 216 30.96 0.37 -9.62
N SER A 217 30.09 1.19 -9.07
CA SER A 217 29.06 1.88 -9.85
C SER A 217 29.72 3.05 -10.58
N ASP A 218 29.66 3.05 -11.91
CA ASP A 218 30.01 4.25 -12.67
C ASP A 218 28.86 5.25 -12.56
N GLY A 219 29.19 6.53 -12.46
CA GLY A 219 28.17 7.55 -12.19
C GLY A 219 27.23 7.74 -13.36
N PRO A 220 26.26 8.66 -13.25
CA PRO A 220 25.50 9.16 -14.39
C PRO A 220 26.37 10.05 -15.31
N PHE A 221 27.64 9.68 -15.49
CA PHE A 221 28.56 10.30 -16.40
C PHE A 221 28.15 9.92 -17.82
N HIS A 222 28.40 10.80 -18.79
CA HIS A 222 28.19 10.51 -20.22
C HIS A 222 26.76 10.18 -20.67
N GLY A 223 25.73 10.49 -19.87
CA GLY A 223 24.33 10.47 -20.31
C GLY A 223 23.66 9.10 -20.31
N HIS A 224 24.21 8.12 -19.57
CA HIS A 224 23.55 6.85 -19.27
C HIS A 224 23.25 6.73 -17.76
N GLU A 225 22.37 5.81 -17.39
CA GLU A 225 22.13 5.44 -15.99
C GLU A 225 23.35 4.67 -15.41
N PRO A 226 23.54 4.66 -14.08
CA PRO A 226 24.65 3.97 -13.44
C PRO A 226 24.69 2.46 -13.74
N GLN A 227 25.87 1.95 -14.08
CA GLN A 227 26.15 0.53 -14.33
C GLN A 227 27.33 0.06 -13.48
N ILE A 228 27.50 -1.26 -13.32
CA ILE A 228 28.66 -1.79 -12.58
C ILE A 228 29.83 -1.99 -13.52
N ALA A 229 30.86 -1.19 -13.34
CA ALA A 229 32.15 -1.30 -14.03
C ALA A 229 33.20 -1.98 -13.15
N TYR A 230 34.34 -2.35 -13.75
CA TYR A 230 35.48 -2.86 -12.99
C TYR A 230 36.83 -2.56 -13.64
N CYS A 231 37.84 -2.62 -12.78
CA CYS A 231 39.24 -2.48 -13.10
C CYS A 231 40.07 -3.53 -12.35
N THR A 232 41.32 -3.73 -12.77
CA THR A 232 42.23 -4.71 -12.17
C THR A 232 43.59 -4.12 -11.83
N SER A 233 44.26 -4.65 -10.82
CA SER A 233 45.65 -4.32 -10.48
C SER A 233 46.43 -5.55 -10.00
N LYS A 234 47.75 -5.38 -9.86
CA LYS A 234 48.66 -6.32 -9.19
C LYS A 234 48.92 -5.95 -7.73
N SER A 235 48.33 -4.87 -7.25
CA SER A 235 48.43 -4.37 -5.87
C SER A 235 47.04 -3.92 -5.38
N PRO A 236 46.68 -4.13 -4.10
CA PRO A 236 45.41 -3.66 -3.56
C PRO A 236 45.29 -2.13 -3.61
N LEU A 237 46.43 -1.43 -3.57
CA LEU A 237 46.50 0.04 -3.63
C LEU A 237 46.68 0.59 -5.05
N GLY A 238 46.60 -0.25 -6.08
CA GLY A 238 46.72 0.18 -7.46
C GLY A 238 48.16 0.45 -7.94
N PRO A 239 48.31 1.20 -9.05
CA PRO A 239 47.23 1.77 -9.85
C PRO A 239 46.37 0.68 -10.52
N TYR A 240 45.11 0.99 -10.76
CA TYR A 240 44.16 0.08 -11.42
C TYR A 240 44.08 0.36 -12.93
N THR A 241 43.69 -0.65 -13.70
CA THR A 241 43.45 -0.56 -15.15
C THR A 241 42.02 -0.99 -15.44
N TYR A 242 41.23 -0.12 -16.07
CA TYR A 242 39.84 -0.39 -16.45
C TYR A 242 39.71 -1.60 -17.37
N GLN A 243 38.71 -2.46 -17.12
CA GLN A 243 38.50 -3.71 -17.87
C GLN A 243 37.10 -3.83 -18.50
N GLY A 244 36.14 -2.98 -18.13
CA GLY A 244 34.82 -2.96 -18.75
C GLY A 244 33.66 -2.94 -17.76
N VAL A 245 32.48 -3.36 -18.24
CA VAL A 245 31.21 -3.37 -17.52
C VAL A 245 30.82 -4.80 -17.16
N ILE A 246 30.48 -5.03 -15.90
CA ILE A 246 29.96 -6.30 -15.36
C ILE A 246 28.43 -6.35 -15.49
N LEU A 247 27.72 -5.26 -15.18
CA LEU A 247 26.26 -5.23 -15.13
C LEU A 247 25.75 -3.94 -15.75
N ASP A 248 24.86 -4.03 -16.74
CA ASP A 248 24.16 -2.87 -17.31
C ASP A 248 23.28 -2.15 -16.28
N PRO A 249 22.80 -0.93 -16.59
CA PRO A 249 21.86 -0.25 -15.72
C PRO A 249 20.62 -1.09 -15.41
N VAL A 250 20.20 -0.99 -14.16
CA VAL A 250 19.03 -1.68 -13.61
C VAL A 250 17.95 -0.65 -13.25
N ASN A 251 16.75 -1.13 -13.00
CA ASN A 251 15.55 -0.31 -12.95
C ASN A 251 15.35 0.51 -11.64
N SER A 252 16.41 0.78 -10.88
CA SER A 252 16.42 1.49 -9.57
C SER A 252 17.03 2.90 -9.60
N GLY A 253 17.56 3.38 -10.72
CA GLY A 253 18.20 4.72 -10.83
C GLY A 253 19.52 4.88 -10.04
N THR A 254 19.89 3.88 -9.23
CA THR A 254 21.21 3.64 -8.63
C THR A 254 21.58 2.19 -8.88
N ASN A 255 22.86 1.86 -8.73
CA ASN A 255 23.38 0.50 -8.82
C ASN A 255 24.44 0.29 -7.74
N HIS A 256 24.37 -0.84 -7.05
CA HIS A 256 25.33 -1.25 -6.01
C HIS A 256 25.37 -2.77 -5.96
N HIS A 257 26.55 -3.32 -5.72
CA HIS A 257 26.76 -4.76 -5.83
C HIS A 257 27.79 -5.29 -4.81
N SER A 258 27.88 -6.61 -4.78
CA SER A 258 29.02 -7.34 -4.21
C SER A 258 29.27 -8.61 -5.02
N ILE A 259 30.51 -9.10 -4.98
CA ILE A 259 30.93 -10.32 -5.65
C ILE A 259 31.44 -11.31 -4.61
N VAL A 260 30.90 -12.52 -4.62
CA VAL A 260 31.23 -13.56 -3.65
C VAL A 260 31.38 -14.92 -4.32
N ASN A 261 32.39 -15.68 -3.90
CA ASN A 261 32.49 -17.10 -4.23
C ASN A 261 31.75 -17.90 -3.15
N TYR A 262 30.74 -18.67 -3.54
CA TYR A 262 30.02 -19.56 -2.65
C TYR A 262 29.97 -20.97 -3.23
N LYS A 263 30.52 -21.93 -2.47
CA LYS A 263 30.58 -23.35 -2.86
C LYS A 263 31.19 -23.59 -4.25
N GLY A 264 32.23 -22.84 -4.59
CA GLY A 264 32.99 -22.99 -5.83
C GLY A 264 32.46 -22.20 -7.02
N GLU A 265 31.33 -21.51 -6.86
CA GLU A 265 30.72 -20.70 -7.91
C GLU A 265 30.77 -19.22 -7.53
N ASP A 266 31.01 -18.35 -8.52
CA ASP A 266 31.03 -16.90 -8.31
C ASP A 266 29.65 -16.29 -8.60
N TYR A 267 29.23 -15.36 -7.76
CA TYR A 267 27.94 -14.68 -7.88
C TYR A 267 28.12 -13.17 -7.78
N LEU A 268 27.34 -12.45 -8.58
CA LEU A 268 27.12 -11.02 -8.46
C LEU A 268 25.80 -10.81 -7.72
N PHE A 269 25.87 -10.21 -6.53
CA PHE A 269 24.69 -9.68 -5.83
C PHE A 269 24.52 -8.22 -6.22
N TYR A 270 23.29 -7.81 -6.49
CA TYR A 270 22.94 -6.46 -6.90
C TYR A 270 21.50 -6.15 -6.45
N HIS A 271 20.97 -4.97 -6.73
CA HIS A 271 19.57 -4.66 -6.46
C HIS A 271 18.84 -4.20 -7.71
N THR A 272 17.53 -4.39 -7.74
CA THR A 272 16.60 -3.82 -8.71
C THR A 272 15.53 -3.02 -7.97
N ALA A 273 14.53 -2.46 -8.66
CA ALA A 273 13.32 -1.91 -8.06
C ALA A 273 12.08 -2.73 -8.46
N ASP A 274 12.26 -4.02 -8.71
CA ASP A 274 11.18 -4.86 -9.23
C ASP A 274 9.98 -4.89 -8.27
N ILE A 275 10.17 -5.17 -6.98
CA ILE A 275 9.06 -5.26 -6.01
C ILE A 275 8.24 -3.95 -5.99
N SER A 276 8.89 -2.80 -6.02
CA SER A 276 8.19 -1.50 -5.98
C SER A 276 7.49 -1.15 -7.29
N LYS A 277 8.03 -1.56 -8.45
CA LYS A 277 7.39 -1.34 -9.76
C LYS A 277 6.09 -2.11 -9.97
N TYR A 278 5.96 -3.30 -9.38
CA TYR A 278 4.72 -4.09 -9.49
C TYR A 278 3.58 -3.56 -8.62
N LEU A 279 3.87 -2.82 -7.55
CA LEU A 279 2.82 -2.31 -6.64
C LEU A 279 2.10 -1.06 -7.16
N HIS A 280 2.48 -0.56 -8.35
CA HIS A 280 1.84 0.56 -9.07
C HIS A 280 1.50 1.79 -8.20
N ASP A 281 2.18 2.04 -7.08
CA ASP A 281 1.72 3.03 -6.09
C ASP A 281 1.85 4.50 -6.53
N GLY A 282 2.40 4.76 -7.71
CA GLY A 282 2.46 6.08 -8.34
C GLY A 282 3.58 6.98 -7.83
N PHE A 283 4.44 6.50 -6.93
CA PHE A 283 5.63 7.24 -6.46
C PHE A 283 6.91 6.62 -7.02
N HIS A 284 7.89 7.50 -7.31
CA HIS A 284 9.15 7.23 -8.01
C HIS A 284 9.65 5.78 -7.91
N CYS A 285 9.49 5.05 -9.00
CA CYS A 285 9.65 3.61 -9.11
C CYS A 285 11.10 3.08 -9.04
N GLY A 286 12.00 3.74 -8.30
CA GLY A 286 13.41 3.37 -8.19
C GLY A 286 14.01 3.40 -6.78
N VAL A 287 13.35 4.03 -5.80
CA VAL A 287 13.92 4.27 -4.47
C VAL A 287 13.66 3.15 -3.45
N ARG A 288 12.76 2.22 -3.80
CA ARG A 288 12.40 1.04 -2.99
C ARG A 288 12.87 -0.20 -3.73
N ARG A 289 14.00 -0.74 -3.29
CA ARG A 289 14.79 -1.68 -4.07
C ARG A 289 14.67 -3.11 -3.57
N SER A 290 15.22 -4.04 -4.32
CA SER A 290 15.06 -5.48 -4.12
C SER A 290 16.35 -6.20 -4.48
N VAL A 291 16.99 -6.84 -3.50
CA VAL A 291 18.24 -7.58 -3.73
C VAL A 291 17.99 -8.79 -4.64
N CYS A 292 18.91 -8.96 -5.58
CA CYS A 292 18.99 -10.02 -6.58
C CYS A 292 20.40 -10.64 -6.56
N TYR A 293 20.55 -11.82 -7.15
CA TYR A 293 21.85 -12.34 -7.53
C TYR A 293 21.80 -13.07 -8.88
N ASP A 294 22.94 -13.09 -9.57
CA ASP A 294 23.14 -13.92 -10.74
C ASP A 294 24.56 -14.50 -10.77
N LYS A 295 24.74 -15.60 -11.50
CA LYS A 295 26.06 -16.21 -11.66
C LYS A 295 27.00 -15.25 -12.38
N LEU A 296 28.22 -15.15 -11.87
CA LEU A 296 29.32 -14.44 -12.47
C LEU A 296 30.34 -15.46 -13.00
N SER A 297 30.98 -15.15 -14.12
CA SER A 297 32.01 -16.01 -14.71
C SER A 297 33.19 -15.18 -15.18
N TYR A 298 34.34 -15.83 -15.27
CA TYR A 298 35.57 -15.21 -15.76
C TYR A 298 35.97 -15.89 -17.07
N ASN A 299 36.40 -15.09 -18.04
CA ASN A 299 37.09 -15.56 -19.22
C ASN A 299 38.45 -16.16 -18.83
N SER A 300 39.03 -16.95 -19.73
CA SER A 300 40.33 -17.60 -19.51
C SER A 300 41.48 -16.61 -19.29
N ASP A 301 41.36 -15.38 -19.76
CA ASP A 301 42.32 -14.30 -19.57
C ASP A 301 42.16 -13.55 -18.23
N GLY A 302 41.17 -13.94 -17.43
CA GLY A 302 40.85 -13.31 -16.15
C GLY A 302 39.89 -12.14 -16.22
N THR A 303 39.39 -11.74 -17.40
CA THR A 303 38.34 -10.72 -17.50
C THR A 303 36.99 -11.27 -17.03
N ILE A 304 36.14 -10.43 -16.44
CA ILE A 304 34.80 -10.79 -15.98
C ILE A 304 33.83 -10.78 -17.16
N CYS A 305 33.05 -11.85 -17.31
CA CYS A 305 31.94 -11.90 -18.26
C CYS A 305 30.80 -11.01 -17.76
N LYS A 306 30.17 -10.26 -18.66
CA LYS A 306 28.99 -9.46 -18.34
C LYS A 306 27.85 -10.34 -17.83
N VAL A 307 27.27 -9.95 -16.71
CA VAL A 307 26.14 -10.62 -16.07
C VAL A 307 24.84 -10.08 -16.67
N SER A 308 23.92 -10.98 -17.00
CA SER A 308 22.56 -10.63 -17.42
C SER A 308 21.59 -10.91 -16.27
N PRO A 309 20.88 -9.88 -15.75
CA PRO A 309 19.85 -10.05 -14.73
C PRO A 309 18.83 -11.12 -15.13
N THR A 310 18.57 -12.07 -14.24
CA THR A 310 17.41 -12.95 -14.37
C THR A 310 16.22 -12.36 -13.64
N LEU A 311 15.03 -12.43 -14.24
CA LEU A 311 13.76 -11.99 -13.65
C LEU A 311 12.84 -13.20 -13.52
N ASN A 312 12.30 -13.45 -12.32
CA ASN A 312 11.28 -14.48 -12.12
C ASN A 312 9.87 -13.85 -12.10
N ALA A 313 9.22 -13.82 -13.26
CA ALA A 313 7.87 -13.27 -13.41
C ALA A 313 6.80 -13.97 -12.55
N GLU A 314 7.01 -15.23 -12.15
CA GLU A 314 6.04 -16.01 -11.35
C GLU A 314 6.14 -15.76 -9.83
N ARG A 315 7.26 -15.17 -9.36
CA ARG A 315 7.53 -14.96 -7.92
C ARG A 315 7.44 -13.53 -7.42
N VAL A 316 7.04 -12.58 -8.28
CA VAL A 316 6.68 -11.23 -7.84
C VAL A 316 5.35 -11.21 -7.06
N HIS A 317 4.73 -12.38 -6.89
CA HIS A 317 3.76 -12.62 -5.84
C HIS A 317 4.50 -12.87 -4.53
N LEU A 318 4.46 -11.88 -3.65
CA LEU A 318 4.82 -12.04 -2.24
C LEU A 318 4.27 -13.39 -1.75
N LYS A 319 5.19 -14.31 -1.43
CA LYS A 319 4.86 -15.38 -0.49
C LYS A 319 4.55 -14.68 0.83
N ASP A 320 3.26 -14.46 1.06
CA ASP A 320 2.68 -14.28 2.38
C ASP A 320 3.36 -13.21 3.26
N VAL A 321 3.43 -11.98 2.77
CA VAL A 321 3.22 -10.85 3.70
C VAL A 321 1.71 -10.83 3.90
N SER A 322 1.20 -11.71 4.78
CA SER A 322 -0.23 -11.90 5.00
C SER A 322 -0.96 -10.57 4.93
N GLY A 323 -2.12 -10.51 4.26
CA GLY A 323 -2.93 -9.27 4.22
C GLY A 323 -3.12 -8.68 5.63
N LYS A 324 -3.04 -9.52 6.67
CA LYS A 324 -2.95 -9.14 8.09
C LYS A 324 -1.74 -8.27 8.46
N ARG A 325 -0.50 -8.59 8.04
CA ARG A 325 0.67 -7.73 8.33
C ARG A 325 0.56 -6.39 7.61
N GLN A 326 0.17 -6.38 6.33
CA GLN A 326 -0.04 -5.13 5.58
C GLN A 326 -1.17 -4.28 6.19
N GLN A 327 -2.25 -4.93 6.63
CA GLN A 327 -3.32 -4.29 7.38
C GLN A 327 -2.79 -3.60 8.64
N GLU A 328 -1.98 -4.28 9.46
CA GLU A 328 -1.43 -3.67 10.68
C GLU A 328 -0.44 -2.54 10.37
N LEU A 329 0.36 -2.65 9.30
CA LEU A 329 1.26 -1.56 8.86
C LEU A 329 0.49 -0.33 8.41
N ILE A 330 -0.57 -0.51 7.60
CA ILE A 330 -1.43 0.60 7.19
C ILE A 330 -2.11 1.22 8.40
N ALA A 331 -2.71 0.41 9.28
CA ALA A 331 -3.36 0.88 10.49
C ALA A 331 -2.38 1.67 11.39
N ALA A 332 -1.14 1.20 11.54
CA ALA A 332 -0.10 1.87 12.31
C ALA A 332 0.43 3.15 11.63
N SER A 333 0.39 3.23 10.29
CA SER A 333 0.81 4.41 9.54
C SER A 333 -0.19 5.58 9.63
N ILE A 334 -1.45 5.33 10.02
CA ILE A 334 -2.48 6.35 10.11
C ILE A 334 -2.19 7.31 11.26
N SER A 335 -1.94 8.56 10.89
CA SER A 335 -1.69 9.61 11.88
C SER A 335 -2.97 10.06 12.59
N THR A 336 -3.00 9.99 13.91
CA THR A 336 -4.14 10.49 14.70
C THR A 336 -4.16 12.04 14.79
N PRO A 337 -5.34 12.67 14.96
CA PRO A 337 -5.43 14.11 15.19
C PRO A 337 -4.59 14.59 16.39
N LYS A 338 -3.79 15.64 16.18
CA LYS A 338 -3.11 16.36 17.27
C LYS A 338 -4.01 17.47 17.80
N ILE A 339 -4.65 17.24 18.94
CA ILE A 339 -5.57 18.19 19.59
C ILE A 339 -4.88 18.76 20.84
N ALA A 340 -4.93 20.09 21.01
CA ALA A 340 -4.36 20.74 22.19
C ALA A 340 -5.11 20.31 23.47
N ASP A 341 -4.37 20.23 24.59
CA ASP A 341 -4.93 19.94 25.91
C ASP A 341 -5.64 21.17 26.51
N LYS A 342 -6.73 21.56 25.85
CA LYS A 342 -7.61 22.66 26.25
C LYS A 342 -9.05 22.19 26.11
N THR A 343 -9.85 22.42 27.13
CA THR A 343 -11.25 22.00 27.15
C THR A 343 -12.16 23.22 27.33
N ILE A 344 -13.23 23.29 26.53
CA ILE A 344 -14.22 24.36 26.55
C ILE A 344 -15.61 23.71 26.56
N ASN A 345 -16.38 23.92 27.63
CA ASN A 345 -17.72 23.36 27.74
C ASN A 345 -18.72 24.21 26.95
N LEU A 346 -19.48 23.58 26.05
CA LEU A 346 -20.59 24.21 25.36
C LEU A 346 -21.71 24.54 26.38
N PRO A 347 -22.21 25.78 26.45
CA PRO A 347 -23.33 26.11 27.31
C PRO A 347 -24.58 25.30 26.95
N GLN A 348 -25.38 24.95 27.96
CA GLN A 348 -26.69 24.33 27.72
C GLN A 348 -27.55 25.20 26.80
N ASN A 349 -28.32 24.57 25.90
CA ASN A 349 -29.15 25.23 24.90
C ASN A 349 -28.39 26.14 23.91
N ALA A 350 -27.08 25.95 23.74
CA ALA A 350 -26.30 26.73 22.79
C ALA A 350 -26.88 26.61 21.36
N SER A 351 -27.10 27.75 20.71
CA SER A 351 -27.49 27.79 19.31
C SER A 351 -26.33 27.42 18.38
N ARG A 352 -26.64 27.09 17.12
CA ARG A 352 -25.64 26.90 16.06
C ARG A 352 -24.62 28.04 16.00
N LYS A 353 -25.06 29.30 16.14
CA LYS A 353 -24.16 30.48 16.09
C LYS A 353 -23.15 30.48 17.24
N VAL A 354 -23.58 30.09 18.45
CA VAL A 354 -22.69 30.00 19.63
C VAL A 354 -21.69 28.88 19.44
N LEU A 355 -22.16 27.68 19.07
CA LEU A 355 -21.29 26.53 18.83
C LEU A 355 -20.26 26.82 17.73
N GLN A 356 -20.68 27.37 16.58
CA GLN A 356 -19.76 27.70 15.50
C GLN A 356 -18.71 28.72 15.94
N LYS A 357 -19.11 29.79 16.66
CA LYS A 357 -18.16 30.77 17.17
C LYS A 357 -17.12 30.13 18.10
N MET A 358 -17.55 29.21 18.98
CA MET A 358 -16.64 28.51 19.87
C MET A 358 -15.65 27.62 19.12
N ILE A 359 -16.10 26.92 18.07
CA ILE A 359 -15.22 26.14 17.19
C ILE A 359 -14.18 27.05 16.52
N ASP A 360 -14.63 28.18 15.93
CA ASP A 360 -13.77 29.12 15.23
C ASP A 360 -12.72 29.75 16.19
N ASP A 361 -13.14 30.19 17.38
CA ASP A 361 -12.26 30.77 18.40
C ASP A 361 -11.26 29.73 18.95
N CYS A 362 -11.72 28.49 19.16
CA CYS A 362 -10.88 27.39 19.62
C CYS A 362 -9.75 27.10 18.63
N SER A 363 -10.09 26.97 17.34
CA SER A 363 -9.11 26.77 16.27
C SER A 363 -8.11 27.93 16.18
N LYS A 364 -8.60 29.19 16.19
CA LYS A 364 -7.73 30.39 16.18
C LYS A 364 -6.78 30.46 17.37
N SER A 365 -7.16 29.85 18.49
CA SER A 365 -6.37 29.82 19.73
C SER A 365 -5.42 28.61 19.82
N GLY A 366 -5.19 27.88 18.72
CA GLY A 366 -4.29 26.72 18.69
C GLY A 366 -4.98 25.37 18.85
N GLY A 367 -6.31 25.33 18.87
CA GLY A 367 -7.11 24.11 18.98
C GLY A 367 -7.49 23.74 20.40
N GLY A 368 -8.20 22.62 20.53
CA GLY A 368 -8.76 22.13 21.79
C GLY A 368 -10.04 21.35 21.60
N THR A 369 -10.69 21.03 22.71
CA THR A 369 -11.91 20.23 22.78
C THR A 369 -13.10 21.09 23.15
N ILE A 370 -14.10 21.13 22.28
CA ILE A 370 -15.44 21.64 22.60
C ILE A 370 -16.27 20.48 23.14
N VAL A 371 -16.68 20.55 24.41
CA VAL A 371 -17.44 19.48 25.07
C VAL A 371 -18.92 19.84 25.09
N VAL A 372 -19.72 19.08 24.34
CA VAL A 372 -21.18 19.10 24.37
C VAL A 372 -21.63 18.31 25.59
N GLN A 373 -22.18 19.02 26.58
CA GLN A 373 -22.67 18.38 27.80
C GLN A 373 -23.94 17.56 27.53
N GLN A 374 -24.31 16.67 28.46
CA GLN A 374 -25.58 15.95 28.43
C GLN A 374 -26.77 16.90 28.17
N GLY A 375 -27.68 16.52 27.28
CA GLY A 375 -28.81 17.36 26.86
C GLY A 375 -29.04 17.35 25.35
N THR A 376 -30.13 17.98 24.90
CA THR A 376 -30.49 18.07 23.48
C THR A 376 -30.18 19.46 22.92
N TYR A 377 -29.41 19.52 21.84
CA TYR A 377 -28.98 20.75 21.16
C TYR A 377 -29.58 20.79 19.77
N ASN A 378 -30.55 21.68 19.55
CA ASN A 378 -31.18 21.88 18.25
C ASN A 378 -30.35 22.83 17.38
N ILE A 379 -29.77 22.32 16.30
CA ILE A 379 -28.86 23.05 15.42
C ILE A 379 -29.55 23.40 14.11
N LYS A 380 -29.79 24.70 13.91
CA LYS A 380 -30.33 25.23 12.66
C LYS A 380 -29.21 25.46 11.65
N GLY A 381 -29.03 24.51 10.73
CA GLY A 381 -28.00 24.52 9.68
C GLY A 381 -26.78 23.65 10.03
N ASN A 382 -25.67 23.86 9.33
CA ASN A 382 -24.48 23.02 9.49
C ASN A 382 -23.60 23.39 10.69
N ILE A 383 -22.77 22.46 11.15
CA ILE A 383 -21.57 22.69 11.98
C ILE A 383 -20.35 22.55 11.08
N GLU A 384 -19.48 23.56 11.06
CA GLU A 384 -18.24 23.53 10.30
C GLU A 384 -17.04 23.36 11.25
N LEU A 385 -16.43 22.18 11.25
CA LEU A 385 -15.23 21.88 12.03
C LEU A 385 -14.02 22.66 11.47
N LYS A 386 -13.09 22.97 12.37
CA LYS A 386 -11.87 23.73 12.07
C LYS A 386 -10.64 23.03 12.63
N THR A 387 -9.50 23.32 12.03
CA THR A 387 -8.21 22.71 12.35
C THR A 387 -7.94 22.70 13.86
N GLY A 388 -7.51 21.56 14.39
CA GLY A 388 -7.15 21.38 15.80
C GLY A 388 -8.34 21.26 16.76
N VAL A 389 -9.58 21.18 16.27
CA VAL A 389 -10.77 21.11 17.11
C VAL A 389 -11.32 19.68 17.21
N ARG A 390 -11.53 19.25 18.44
CA ARG A 390 -12.35 18.08 18.79
C ARG A 390 -13.73 18.52 19.26
N LEU A 391 -14.79 18.09 18.59
CA LEU A 391 -16.16 18.15 19.10
C LEU A 391 -16.44 16.86 19.88
N HIS A 392 -16.57 16.95 21.20
CA HIS A 392 -16.76 15.80 22.08
C HIS A 392 -18.15 15.83 22.72
N LEU A 393 -18.93 14.77 22.51
CA LEU A 393 -20.27 14.60 23.05
C LEU A 393 -20.19 13.71 24.30
N LYS A 394 -20.63 14.23 25.44
CA LYS A 394 -20.76 13.44 26.66
C LYS A 394 -21.87 12.41 26.57
N ASP A 395 -21.89 11.46 27.51
CA ASP A 395 -22.98 10.50 27.63
C ASP A 395 -24.33 11.22 27.74
N GLY A 396 -25.30 10.78 26.94
CA GLY A 396 -26.63 11.40 26.83
C GLY A 396 -26.66 12.78 26.15
N ALA A 397 -25.57 13.26 25.56
CA ALA A 397 -25.60 14.44 24.69
C ALA A 397 -26.20 14.08 23.32
N LYS A 398 -27.17 14.88 22.87
CA LYS A 398 -27.83 14.72 21.58
C LYS A 398 -27.75 16.01 20.77
N ILE A 399 -27.15 15.97 19.57
CA ILE A 399 -27.26 17.04 18.58
C ILE A 399 -28.38 16.68 17.62
N VAL A 400 -29.37 17.56 17.44
CA VAL A 400 -30.49 17.38 16.49
C VAL A 400 -30.43 18.49 15.45
N PHE A 401 -30.28 18.12 14.19
CA PHE A 401 -30.20 19.06 13.08
C PHE A 401 -31.58 19.50 12.56
N SER A 402 -31.62 20.63 11.88
CA SER A 402 -32.84 21.11 11.22
C SER A 402 -33.21 20.21 10.02
N PRO A 403 -34.48 19.84 9.84
CA PRO A 403 -34.90 19.07 8.66
C PRO A 403 -34.99 19.93 7.40
N LYS A 404 -34.95 21.27 7.54
CA LYS A 404 -35.18 22.20 6.43
C LYS A 404 -33.94 22.35 5.56
N ALA A 405 -34.04 21.96 4.30
CA ALA A 405 -32.93 22.00 3.35
C ALA A 405 -32.28 23.39 3.19
N ASP A 406 -33.07 24.47 3.23
CA ASP A 406 -32.55 25.82 3.04
C ASP A 406 -31.72 26.34 4.23
N ASP A 407 -31.75 25.66 5.39
CA ASP A 407 -30.87 25.99 6.52
C ASP A 407 -29.40 25.57 6.26
N TYR A 408 -29.14 24.82 5.19
CA TYR A 408 -27.81 24.36 4.77
C TYR A 408 -27.21 25.18 3.61
N LEU A 409 -27.80 26.34 3.31
CA LEU A 409 -27.25 27.34 2.41
C LEU A 409 -26.32 28.32 3.16
N PRO A 410 -25.35 28.98 2.49
CA PRO A 410 -25.08 28.95 1.04
C PRO A 410 -24.46 27.64 0.57
N VAL A 411 -24.40 27.47 -0.75
CA VAL A 411 -23.82 26.29 -1.40
C VAL A 411 -22.32 26.21 -1.12
N VAL A 412 -21.80 25.00 -1.02
CA VAL A 412 -20.40 24.68 -0.74
C VAL A 412 -19.91 23.59 -1.68
N LEU A 413 -18.60 23.53 -1.92
CA LEU A 413 -17.98 22.46 -2.68
C LEU A 413 -18.20 21.11 -1.96
N SER A 414 -18.68 20.14 -2.72
CA SER A 414 -19.04 18.78 -2.28
C SER A 414 -18.98 17.82 -3.48
N ARG A 415 -19.40 16.58 -3.30
CA ARG A 415 -19.57 15.58 -4.36
C ARG A 415 -20.88 14.84 -4.17
N TRP A 416 -21.64 14.67 -5.24
CA TRP A 416 -22.91 13.95 -5.22
C TRP A 416 -22.81 12.75 -6.17
N GLU A 417 -22.97 11.53 -5.64
CA GLU A 417 -22.75 10.26 -6.35
C GLU A 417 -21.53 10.27 -7.30
N GLY A 418 -20.38 10.71 -6.78
CA GLY A 418 -19.11 10.71 -7.50
C GLY A 418 -18.89 11.85 -8.50
N THR A 419 -19.78 12.84 -8.60
CA THR A 419 -19.59 14.04 -9.45
C THR A 419 -19.41 15.31 -8.60
N GLU A 420 -18.33 16.06 -8.83
CA GLU A 420 -18.04 17.30 -8.07
C GLU A 420 -19.10 18.37 -8.34
N VAL A 421 -19.53 19.07 -7.29
CA VAL A 421 -20.66 20.00 -7.32
C VAL A 421 -20.54 21.08 -6.24
N TYR A 422 -21.13 22.26 -6.48
CA TYR A 422 -21.48 23.19 -5.40
C TYR A 422 -22.92 22.92 -4.98
N ASN A 423 -23.15 22.37 -3.78
CA ASN A 423 -24.48 22.01 -3.27
C ASN A 423 -24.68 22.52 -1.83
N ARG A 424 -25.87 22.31 -1.25
CA ARG A 424 -26.11 22.52 0.19
C ARG A 424 -25.06 21.81 1.04
N SER A 425 -24.73 22.43 2.18
CA SER A 425 -23.78 21.86 3.15
C SER A 425 -24.32 20.58 3.79
N SER A 426 -23.43 19.61 4.03
CA SER A 426 -23.65 18.52 4.99
C SER A 426 -23.87 19.04 6.41
N MET A 427 -24.53 18.25 7.25
CA MET A 427 -24.90 18.63 8.63
C MET A 427 -23.65 18.94 9.47
N ILE A 428 -22.64 18.08 9.39
CA ILE A 428 -21.30 18.36 9.87
C ILE A 428 -20.37 18.37 8.66
N ARG A 429 -19.59 19.44 8.52
CA ARG A 429 -18.61 19.55 7.44
C ARG A 429 -17.25 20.02 7.90
N ALA A 430 -16.25 19.70 7.10
CA ALA A 430 -14.95 20.36 7.12
C ALA A 430 -14.43 20.48 5.69
N TYR A 431 -13.74 21.58 5.39
CA TYR A 431 -13.08 21.76 4.10
C TYR A 431 -11.66 22.27 4.32
N ASN A 432 -10.68 21.55 3.77
CA ASN A 432 -9.26 21.88 3.88
C ASN A 432 -8.81 22.10 5.33
N GLN A 433 -9.15 21.17 6.22
CA GLN A 433 -8.81 21.22 7.66
C GLN A 433 -7.91 20.04 8.05
N LYS A 434 -7.16 20.19 9.15
CA LYS A 434 -6.33 19.12 9.70
C LYS A 434 -6.51 18.93 11.20
N ASN A 435 -6.24 17.74 11.72
CA ASN A 435 -6.38 17.44 13.15
C ASN A 435 -7.79 17.77 13.66
N ILE A 436 -8.81 17.12 13.10
CA ILE A 436 -10.21 17.30 13.49
C ILE A 436 -10.76 16.02 14.09
N ALA A 437 -11.64 16.16 15.08
CA ALA A 437 -12.25 14.99 15.71
C ALA A 437 -13.73 15.22 16.08
N ILE A 438 -14.54 14.19 15.89
CA ILE A 438 -15.90 14.05 16.42
C ILE A 438 -15.86 12.84 17.34
N THR A 439 -16.12 13.02 18.62
CA THR A 439 -16.01 11.93 19.60
C THR A 439 -17.24 11.88 20.49
N GLY A 440 -17.60 10.69 20.97
CA GLY A 440 -18.75 10.45 21.83
C GLY A 440 -18.44 9.41 22.89
N GLU A 441 -19.12 9.48 24.03
CA GLU A 441 -19.14 8.44 25.06
C GLU A 441 -20.58 8.00 25.34
N GLY A 442 -20.76 6.76 25.79
CA GLY A 442 -22.08 6.21 26.14
C GLY A 442 -23.13 6.39 25.03
N ASN A 443 -24.19 7.13 25.32
CA ASN A 443 -25.34 7.35 24.43
C ASN A 443 -25.24 8.64 23.59
N ALA A 444 -24.02 9.15 23.36
CA ALA A 444 -23.77 10.31 22.51
C ALA A 444 -24.38 10.14 21.10
N THR A 445 -25.32 11.01 20.74
CA THR A 445 -26.12 10.87 19.52
C THR A 445 -26.02 12.12 18.63
N ILE A 446 -25.81 11.89 17.34
CA ILE A 446 -25.99 12.88 16.28
C ILE A 446 -27.21 12.45 15.47
N ASP A 447 -28.25 13.27 15.47
CA ASP A 447 -29.48 13.06 14.74
C ASP A 447 -29.55 14.07 13.60
N ALA A 448 -29.28 13.61 12.38
CA ALA A 448 -29.28 14.46 11.19
C ALA A 448 -30.69 14.91 10.79
N ASN A 449 -31.73 14.26 11.33
CA ASN A 449 -33.15 14.63 11.16
C ASN A 449 -33.52 14.87 9.67
N GLY A 450 -32.94 14.08 8.78
CA GLY A 450 -32.92 14.32 7.33
C GLY A 450 -34.14 13.79 6.58
N GLY A 451 -35.19 13.31 7.27
CA GLY A 451 -36.31 12.61 6.65
C GLY A 451 -37.05 13.42 5.56
N GLU A 452 -37.20 14.73 5.73
CA GLU A 452 -37.81 15.60 4.70
C GLU A 452 -36.98 15.64 3.41
N MET A 453 -35.65 15.75 3.55
CA MET A 453 -34.74 15.73 2.40
C MET A 453 -34.65 14.33 1.79
N ALA A 454 -34.62 13.28 2.60
CA ALA A 454 -34.55 11.89 2.14
C ALA A 454 -35.71 11.52 1.19
N ARG A 455 -36.90 12.10 1.38
CA ARG A 455 -38.05 11.91 0.48
C ARG A 455 -37.80 12.35 -0.97
N TRP A 456 -36.79 13.18 -1.23
CA TRP A 456 -36.43 13.56 -2.60
C TRP A 456 -35.86 12.40 -3.43
N GLY A 457 -35.33 11.38 -2.77
CA GLY A 457 -34.86 10.15 -3.40
C GLY A 457 -35.94 9.08 -3.58
N MET A 458 -37.21 9.40 -3.30
CA MET A 458 -38.33 8.46 -3.38
C MET A 458 -39.39 8.93 -4.37
N PRO A 459 -40.18 8.00 -4.97
CA PRO A 459 -41.42 8.33 -5.64
C PRO A 459 -42.37 9.12 -4.72
N MET A 460 -43.15 10.05 -5.27
CA MET A 460 -43.97 10.98 -4.47
C MET A 460 -45.12 10.31 -3.70
N ASP A 461 -45.55 9.12 -4.11
CA ASP A 461 -46.66 8.37 -3.54
C ASP A 461 -46.25 7.37 -2.44
N THR A 462 -44.94 7.17 -2.21
CA THR A 462 -44.43 6.23 -1.21
C THR A 462 -44.65 6.73 0.22
N LYS A 463 -45.43 5.97 1.01
CA LYS A 463 -45.80 6.35 2.39
C LYS A 463 -44.72 6.01 3.41
N ASP A 464 -44.07 4.86 3.26
CA ASP A 464 -43.05 4.35 4.17
C ASP A 464 -41.68 4.29 3.47
N PHE A 465 -40.59 4.58 4.19
CA PHE A 465 -39.21 4.48 3.69
C PHE A 465 -38.76 3.06 3.29
N LYS A 466 -39.68 2.08 3.32
CA LYS A 466 -39.45 0.66 3.06
C LYS A 466 -39.61 0.27 1.59
N GLU A 467 -40.21 1.11 0.75
CA GLU A 467 -40.34 0.86 -0.69
C GLU A 467 -39.33 1.73 -1.45
N ASN A 468 -38.13 1.20 -1.60
CA ASN A 468 -37.34 1.44 -2.80
C ASN A 468 -36.39 0.27 -2.98
N ILE A 469 -36.87 -0.71 -3.74
CA ILE A 469 -36.07 -1.78 -4.29
C ILE A 469 -35.14 -1.11 -5.33
N HIS A 470 -33.97 -0.65 -4.88
CA HIS A 470 -33.09 0.24 -5.63
C HIS A 470 -32.63 -0.36 -6.97
N GLY A 471 -32.85 0.40 -8.05
CA GLY A 471 -32.47 0.05 -9.43
C GLY A 471 -32.91 1.06 -10.48
N THR A 472 -34.02 1.78 -10.23
CA THR A 472 -34.44 2.89 -11.07
C THR A 472 -34.67 4.10 -10.18
N HIS A 473 -33.95 5.20 -10.42
CA HIS A 473 -34.55 6.50 -10.12
C HIS A 473 -35.80 6.57 -11.01
N GLY A 474 -36.94 6.15 -10.47
CA GLY A 474 -38.23 6.45 -11.07
C GLY A 474 -38.42 7.96 -11.16
N GLU A 475 -39.64 8.41 -11.38
CA GLU A 475 -39.93 9.84 -11.28
C GLU A 475 -39.84 10.31 -9.82
N THR A 476 -38.62 10.57 -9.34
CA THR A 476 -38.33 11.15 -8.03
C THR A 476 -38.08 12.65 -8.14
N PRO A 477 -38.30 13.44 -7.06
CA PRO A 477 -38.00 14.87 -7.07
C PRO A 477 -36.55 15.22 -7.44
N GLU A 478 -35.59 14.35 -7.14
CA GLU A 478 -34.16 14.60 -7.46
C GLU A 478 -33.76 14.26 -8.90
N LYS A 479 -34.54 13.42 -9.62
CA LYS A 479 -34.14 12.85 -10.92
C LYS A 479 -33.62 13.89 -11.93
N LYS A 480 -34.33 15.01 -12.07
CA LYS A 480 -33.97 16.09 -13.00
C LYS A 480 -32.59 16.70 -12.67
N ASP A 481 -32.31 16.91 -11.39
CA ASP A 481 -31.05 17.51 -10.96
C ASP A 481 -29.89 16.50 -11.02
N VAL A 482 -30.18 15.21 -10.77
CA VAL A 482 -29.24 14.10 -10.96
C VAL A 482 -28.81 13.99 -12.41
N ASP A 483 -29.75 13.97 -13.35
CA ASP A 483 -29.45 13.90 -14.79
C ASP A 483 -28.64 15.11 -15.25
N ARG A 484 -29.00 16.31 -14.76
CA ARG A 484 -28.28 17.55 -15.05
C ARG A 484 -26.85 17.50 -14.54
N LEU A 485 -26.62 17.05 -13.29
CA LEU A 485 -25.27 16.98 -12.73
C LEU A 485 -24.42 15.92 -13.43
N ARG A 486 -24.98 14.73 -13.71
CA ARG A 486 -24.28 13.67 -14.45
C ARG A 486 -23.88 14.15 -15.85
N GLN A 487 -24.78 14.82 -16.56
CA GLN A 487 -24.45 15.43 -17.86
C GLN A 487 -23.34 16.48 -17.74
N MET A 488 -23.39 17.36 -16.73
CA MET A 488 -22.30 18.32 -16.46
C MET A 488 -20.96 17.64 -16.15
N GLY A 489 -20.99 16.48 -15.49
CA GLY A 489 -19.81 15.64 -15.23
C GLY A 489 -19.24 15.04 -16.52
N ASP A 490 -20.10 14.46 -17.37
CA ASP A 490 -19.74 13.90 -18.68
C ASP A 490 -19.13 14.97 -19.60
N ASP A 491 -19.75 16.15 -19.65
CA ASP A 491 -19.31 17.29 -20.47
C ASP A 491 -18.10 18.03 -19.87
N LEU A 492 -17.62 17.60 -18.69
CA LEU A 492 -16.54 18.24 -17.93
C LEU A 492 -16.77 19.76 -17.74
N VAL A 493 -18.02 20.16 -17.51
CA VAL A 493 -18.36 21.55 -17.17
C VAL A 493 -17.53 21.96 -15.95
N PRO A 494 -16.87 23.14 -15.92
CA PRO A 494 -16.08 23.56 -14.76
C PRO A 494 -16.89 23.52 -13.45
N VAL A 495 -16.28 23.02 -12.37
CA VAL A 495 -16.97 22.70 -11.11
C VAL A 495 -17.66 23.93 -10.52
N GLU A 496 -17.05 25.10 -10.62
CA GLU A 496 -17.60 26.38 -10.18
C GLU A 496 -18.89 26.80 -10.91
N LYS A 497 -19.20 26.18 -12.05
CA LYS A 497 -20.46 26.37 -12.80
C LYS A 497 -21.52 25.33 -12.45
N ARG A 498 -21.18 24.28 -11.70
CA ARG A 498 -22.09 23.21 -11.26
C ARG A 498 -22.78 23.60 -9.96
N VAL A 499 -23.59 24.65 -10.01
CA VAL A 499 -24.24 25.23 -8.82
C VAL A 499 -25.65 24.67 -8.64
N PHE A 500 -25.84 23.93 -7.55
CA PHE A 500 -27.08 23.34 -7.06
C PHE A 500 -27.33 23.86 -5.66
N GLY A 501 -28.60 24.03 -5.28
CA GLY A 501 -28.98 24.63 -4.00
C GLY A 501 -30.46 24.93 -3.99
N LYS A 502 -30.82 26.18 -3.68
CA LYS A 502 -32.22 26.62 -3.65
C LYS A 502 -32.97 26.18 -4.93
N ASN A 503 -34.15 25.59 -4.77
CA ASN A 503 -35.00 25.03 -5.84
C ASN A 503 -34.42 23.81 -6.60
N THR A 504 -33.38 23.17 -6.08
CA THR A 504 -32.88 21.86 -6.57
C THR A 504 -32.96 20.83 -5.45
N HIS A 505 -32.94 19.55 -5.79
CA HIS A 505 -33.22 18.43 -4.88
C HIS A 505 -32.05 17.45 -4.71
N LEU A 506 -30.80 17.93 -4.78
CA LEU A 506 -29.63 17.10 -4.43
C LEU A 506 -29.43 17.08 -2.91
N ARG A 507 -29.64 15.92 -2.30
CA ARG A 507 -29.52 15.70 -0.84
C ARG A 507 -28.06 15.81 -0.38
N PRO A 508 -27.75 16.53 0.73
CA PRO A 508 -26.41 16.56 1.30
C PRO A 508 -26.14 15.34 2.19
N CYS A 509 -24.89 15.05 2.55
CA CYS A 509 -24.54 13.98 3.50
C CYS A 509 -24.80 14.40 4.96
N ALA A 510 -24.81 13.47 5.90
CA ALA A 510 -24.81 13.83 7.34
C ALA A 510 -23.44 14.36 7.78
N ILE A 511 -22.36 13.64 7.53
CA ILE A 511 -20.99 14.07 7.81
C ILE A 511 -20.20 14.01 6.50
N GLU A 512 -19.68 15.15 6.02
CA GLU A 512 -18.76 15.19 4.88
C GLU A 512 -17.49 15.96 5.24
N LEU A 513 -16.35 15.30 5.14
CA LEU A 513 -15.05 15.90 5.40
C LEU A 513 -14.31 15.93 4.06
N ASN A 514 -14.06 17.12 3.54
CA ASN A 514 -13.52 17.31 2.20
C ASN A 514 -12.09 17.86 2.28
N SER A 515 -11.14 17.16 1.64
CA SER A 515 -9.74 17.56 1.56
C SER A 515 -9.11 17.77 2.95
N CYS A 516 -9.46 16.91 3.91
CA CYS A 516 -9.00 17.02 5.29
C CYS A 516 -7.95 15.96 5.64
N SER A 517 -7.15 16.20 6.68
CA SER A 517 -6.15 15.21 7.15
C SER A 517 -6.14 15.00 8.66
N ARG A 518 -5.76 13.81 9.11
CA ARG A 518 -5.70 13.42 10.53
C ARG A 518 -7.04 13.63 11.20
N ILE A 519 -7.96 12.71 10.92
CA ILE A 519 -9.37 12.77 11.27
C ILE A 519 -9.70 11.62 12.22
N LEU A 520 -10.48 11.91 13.27
CA LEU A 520 -11.06 10.90 14.15
C LEU A 520 -12.58 11.07 14.27
N ILE A 521 -13.33 10.01 13.99
CA ILE A 521 -14.73 9.88 14.36
C ILE A 521 -14.84 8.68 15.30
N ASP A 522 -15.19 8.91 16.57
CA ASP A 522 -15.11 7.90 17.63
C ASP A 522 -16.37 7.85 18.50
N GLY A 523 -16.97 6.69 18.69
CA GLY A 523 -17.93 6.45 19.78
C GLY A 523 -19.31 7.09 19.67
N ILE A 524 -19.64 7.75 18.55
CA ILE A 524 -20.96 8.36 18.33
C ILE A 524 -21.98 7.36 17.77
N THR A 525 -23.26 7.60 18.06
CA THR A 525 -24.38 7.06 17.27
C THR A 525 -24.88 8.12 16.29
N LEU A 526 -24.94 7.82 14.99
CA LEU A 526 -25.49 8.69 13.95
C LEU A 526 -26.82 8.14 13.42
N ARG A 527 -27.84 9.00 13.34
CA ARG A 527 -29.20 8.65 12.90
C ARG A 527 -29.76 9.57 11.84
N ASN A 528 -30.72 9.05 11.07
CA ASN A 528 -31.62 9.81 10.18
C ASN A 528 -30.89 10.68 9.15
N SER A 529 -29.81 10.17 8.56
CA SER A 529 -29.06 10.84 7.50
C SER A 529 -29.93 11.08 6.27
N PRO A 530 -29.98 12.29 5.69
CA PRO A 530 -30.68 12.54 4.42
C PRO A 530 -30.15 11.73 3.21
N PHE A 531 -28.87 11.36 3.24
CA PHE A 531 -28.11 10.69 2.18
C PHE A 531 -26.99 9.85 2.83
N TRP A 532 -25.78 9.79 2.28
CA TRP A 532 -24.64 9.10 2.88
C TRP A 532 -24.33 9.60 4.31
N CYS A 533 -23.96 8.68 5.20
CA CYS A 533 -23.79 8.98 6.62
C CYS A 533 -22.43 9.62 6.92
N ILE A 534 -21.32 8.96 6.55
CA ILE A 534 -19.95 9.44 6.80
C ILE A 534 -19.18 9.42 5.49
N HIS A 535 -18.84 10.59 4.96
CA HIS A 535 -18.18 10.77 3.67
C HIS A 535 -16.82 11.47 3.80
N PRO A 536 -15.72 10.73 4.03
CA PRO A 536 -14.36 11.24 3.88
C PRO A 536 -14.01 11.35 2.39
N LEU A 537 -14.06 12.58 1.89
CA LEU A 537 -13.81 12.93 0.49
C LEU A 537 -12.42 13.57 0.37
N TYR A 538 -11.54 13.03 -0.49
CA TYR A 538 -10.18 13.55 -0.69
C TYR A 538 -9.33 13.64 0.58
N CYS A 539 -9.64 12.80 1.57
CA CYS A 539 -9.01 12.85 2.88
C CYS A 539 -7.78 11.96 2.97
N GLU A 540 -6.98 12.22 4.00
CA GLU A 540 -5.78 11.44 4.32
C GLU A 540 -5.67 11.22 5.83
N ASP A 541 -5.29 10.02 6.27
CA ASP A 541 -5.23 9.66 7.69
C ASP A 541 -6.59 9.81 8.39
N VAL A 542 -7.50 8.87 8.12
CA VAL A 542 -8.86 8.89 8.63
C VAL A 542 -9.08 7.69 9.55
N THR A 543 -9.59 7.92 10.75
CA THR A 543 -10.04 6.86 11.65
C THR A 543 -11.52 7.04 11.98
N VAL A 544 -12.33 6.03 11.67
CA VAL A 544 -13.72 5.90 12.11
C VAL A 544 -13.80 4.66 13.00
N ARG A 545 -14.07 4.83 14.29
CA ARG A 545 -14.07 3.70 15.22
C ARG A 545 -15.15 3.76 16.27
N ASN A 546 -15.60 2.61 16.74
CA ASN A 546 -16.65 2.51 17.78
C ASN A 546 -17.94 3.27 17.41
N VAL A 547 -18.19 3.51 16.11
CA VAL A 547 -19.35 4.26 15.63
C VAL A 547 -20.52 3.30 15.44
N THR A 548 -21.72 3.76 15.79
CA THR A 548 -22.97 3.12 15.39
C THR A 548 -23.69 3.99 14.37
N ILE A 549 -23.96 3.46 13.18
CA ILE A 549 -24.90 4.04 12.23
C ILE A 549 -26.25 3.34 12.42
N ASP A 550 -27.32 4.13 12.52
CA ASP A 550 -28.70 3.67 12.67
C ASP A 550 -29.60 4.57 11.81
N SER A 551 -29.55 4.34 10.49
CA SER A 551 -30.14 5.22 9.48
C SER A 551 -30.63 4.43 8.27
N HIS A 552 -31.93 4.52 7.99
CA HIS A 552 -32.64 3.57 7.11
C HIS A 552 -33.35 4.25 5.92
N PHE A 553 -32.90 5.43 5.52
CA PHE A 553 -33.44 6.12 4.35
C PHE A 553 -32.72 5.68 3.06
N PRO A 554 -33.29 5.96 1.87
CA PRO A 554 -32.64 5.71 0.59
C PRO A 554 -31.21 6.29 0.51
N ASN A 555 -30.28 5.49 -0.02
CA ASN A 555 -28.86 5.87 -0.12
C ASN A 555 -28.25 6.25 1.23
N ASN A 556 -28.65 5.58 2.31
CA ASN A 556 -28.00 5.71 3.61
C ASN A 556 -26.85 4.71 3.73
N ASP A 557 -25.82 4.96 2.93
CA ASP A 557 -24.53 4.29 3.03
C ASP A 557 -23.91 4.62 4.40
N GLY A 558 -23.22 3.66 5.01
CA GLY A 558 -22.67 3.80 6.37
C GLY A 558 -21.41 4.66 6.43
N CYS A 559 -20.38 4.28 5.67
CA CYS A 559 -19.18 5.07 5.49
C CYS A 559 -18.63 4.93 4.06
N ASP A 560 -18.31 6.07 3.47
CA ASP A 560 -17.98 6.24 2.06
C ASP A 560 -16.60 6.86 1.86
N PRO A 561 -15.48 6.16 2.11
CA PRO A 561 -14.17 6.67 1.75
C PRO A 561 -14.10 6.91 0.23
N GLU A 562 -14.07 8.18 -0.17
CA GLU A 562 -14.06 8.58 -1.58
C GLU A 562 -12.78 9.34 -1.95
N SER A 563 -12.00 8.75 -2.86
CA SER A 563 -10.69 9.28 -3.27
C SER A 563 -9.77 9.61 -2.09
N SER A 564 -9.84 8.78 -1.03
CA SER A 564 -9.18 8.99 0.26
C SER A 564 -8.09 7.96 0.51
N LYS A 565 -7.06 8.35 1.29
CA LYS A 565 -5.86 7.55 1.54
C LYS A 565 -5.65 7.28 3.03
N ARG A 566 -5.18 6.08 3.38
CA ARG A 566 -4.89 5.68 4.78
C ARG A 566 -6.13 5.87 5.67
N VAL A 567 -7.10 4.98 5.47
CA VAL A 567 -8.38 5.01 6.18
C VAL A 567 -8.53 3.75 7.02
N LEU A 568 -8.87 3.90 8.29
CA LEU A 568 -9.19 2.82 9.22
C LEU A 568 -10.64 2.95 9.67
N VAL A 569 -11.44 1.91 9.40
CA VAL A 569 -12.79 1.74 9.96
C VAL A 569 -12.77 0.53 10.87
N GLU A 570 -12.96 0.71 12.18
CA GLU A 570 -12.89 -0.42 13.11
C GLU A 570 -13.89 -0.41 14.26
N ASN A 571 -14.30 -1.59 14.72
CA ASN A 571 -15.21 -1.74 15.86
C ASN A 571 -16.56 -1.01 15.67
N CYS A 572 -17.01 -0.86 14.42
CA CYS A 572 -18.24 -0.13 14.09
C CYS A 572 -19.43 -1.08 13.89
N THR A 573 -20.63 -0.58 14.14
CA THR A 573 -21.89 -1.26 13.81
C THR A 573 -22.67 -0.41 12.82
N PHE A 574 -22.95 -0.96 11.64
CA PHE A 574 -23.67 -0.27 10.57
C PHE A 574 -25.05 -0.87 10.40
N ARG A 575 -26.09 -0.11 10.75
CA ARG A 575 -27.50 -0.41 10.48
C ARG A 575 -27.99 0.61 9.47
N THR A 576 -28.00 0.22 8.21
CA THR A 576 -28.05 1.13 7.06
C THR A 576 -29.18 0.78 6.11
N GLY A 577 -29.77 1.80 5.48
CA GLY A 577 -30.76 1.64 4.40
C GLY A 577 -30.13 1.22 3.06
N ASP A 578 -28.83 1.51 2.88
CA ASP A 578 -28.05 1.10 1.71
C ASP A 578 -26.74 0.41 2.17
N ASP A 579 -25.67 0.44 1.36
CA ASP A 579 -24.37 -0.17 1.64
C ASP A 579 -23.84 0.09 3.07
N ALA A 580 -23.42 -0.95 3.81
CA ALA A 580 -22.81 -0.72 5.12
C ALA A 580 -21.47 0.04 5.01
N ILE A 581 -20.68 -0.31 3.99
CA ILE A 581 -19.49 0.43 3.54
C ILE A 581 -19.51 0.50 2.02
N ALA A 582 -19.20 1.67 1.46
CA ALA A 582 -19.01 1.83 0.02
C ALA A 582 -17.72 2.62 -0.29
N ILE A 583 -16.67 1.93 -0.72
CA ILE A 583 -15.43 2.59 -1.14
C ILE A 583 -15.59 3.12 -2.57
N LYS A 584 -15.27 4.40 -2.78
CA LYS A 584 -15.51 5.12 -4.05
C LYS A 584 -14.29 5.95 -4.46
N SER A 585 -14.27 6.45 -5.68
CA SER A 585 -13.22 7.32 -6.23
C SER A 585 -13.72 8.12 -7.44
N GLY A 586 -14.95 8.64 -7.38
CA GLY A 586 -15.55 9.44 -8.44
C GLY A 586 -16.19 8.64 -9.58
N ARG A 587 -17.03 9.33 -10.34
CA ARG A 587 -17.88 8.76 -11.38
C ARG A 587 -17.48 9.26 -12.77
N ASP A 588 -17.39 8.32 -13.70
CA ASP A 588 -17.29 8.52 -15.15
C ASP A 588 -16.20 9.53 -15.54
N ALA A 589 -16.48 10.43 -16.48
CA ALA A 589 -15.52 11.41 -16.96
C ALA A 589 -14.99 12.32 -15.84
N ASP A 590 -15.85 12.65 -14.86
CA ASP A 590 -15.46 13.50 -13.73
C ASP A 590 -14.47 12.80 -12.79
N GLY A 591 -14.72 11.52 -12.47
CA GLY A 591 -13.80 10.68 -11.71
C GLY A 591 -12.48 10.47 -12.44
N ARG A 592 -12.51 10.21 -13.75
CA ARG A 592 -11.29 10.10 -14.58
C ARG A 592 -10.52 11.41 -14.69
N ARG A 593 -11.20 12.56 -14.74
CA ARG A 593 -10.56 13.88 -14.72
C ARG A 593 -9.82 14.11 -13.40
N VAL A 594 -10.44 13.75 -12.28
CA VAL A 594 -9.82 13.88 -10.94
C VAL A 594 -8.67 12.90 -10.76
N ALA A 595 -8.79 11.68 -11.30
CA ALA A 595 -7.74 10.65 -11.35
C ALA A 595 -7.09 10.37 -9.98
N ARG A 596 -7.88 10.41 -8.90
CA ARG A 596 -7.41 10.19 -7.54
C ARG A 596 -8.03 8.91 -6.98
N PRO A 597 -7.22 7.88 -6.67
CA PRO A 597 -7.76 6.64 -6.15
C PRO A 597 -8.15 6.73 -4.67
N SER A 598 -9.00 5.82 -4.24
CA SER A 598 -9.10 5.43 -2.83
C SER A 598 -8.09 4.31 -2.56
N GLU A 599 -7.20 4.51 -1.58
CA GLU A 599 -6.11 3.56 -1.35
C GLU A 599 -5.66 3.41 0.10
N MET A 600 -5.10 2.25 0.44
CA MET A 600 -4.61 1.92 1.79
C MET A 600 -5.74 2.01 2.82
N ILE A 601 -6.78 1.20 2.62
CA ILE A 601 -7.98 1.21 3.46
C ILE A 601 -8.05 -0.09 4.27
N VAL A 602 -8.25 0.03 5.58
CA VAL A 602 -8.45 -1.08 6.51
C VAL A 602 -9.85 -1.00 7.10
N ILE A 603 -10.60 -2.10 7.02
CA ILE A 603 -11.91 -2.24 7.66
C ILE A 603 -11.89 -3.51 8.51
N ARG A 604 -12.06 -3.40 9.82
CA ARG A 604 -11.96 -4.59 10.70
C ARG A 604 -12.86 -4.58 11.92
N ASN A 605 -13.19 -5.76 12.43
CA ASN A 605 -13.96 -5.92 13.67
C ASN A 605 -15.34 -5.23 13.61
N CYS A 606 -15.98 -5.23 12.45
CA CYS A 606 -17.23 -4.50 12.22
C CYS A 606 -18.42 -5.45 12.11
N LYS A 607 -19.61 -4.88 12.34
CA LYS A 607 -20.91 -5.56 12.17
C LYS A 607 -21.74 -4.82 11.13
N PHE A 608 -22.12 -5.51 10.06
CA PHE A 608 -22.88 -4.97 8.94
C PHE A 608 -24.30 -5.55 8.94
N TYR A 609 -25.27 -4.72 9.32
CA TYR A 609 -26.70 -5.01 9.34
C TYR A 609 -27.44 -4.06 8.39
N SER A 610 -27.03 -4.09 7.11
CA SER A 610 -27.61 -3.30 6.03
C SER A 610 -28.89 -3.93 5.48
N GLU A 611 -29.83 -3.10 5.04
CA GLU A 611 -31.01 -3.52 4.26
C GLU A 611 -30.70 -3.77 2.77
N CYS A 612 -29.53 -3.31 2.29
CA CYS A 612 -29.06 -3.48 0.93
C CYS A 612 -27.78 -4.34 0.91
N ASN A 613 -26.58 -3.76 0.84
CA ASN A 613 -25.36 -4.55 0.72
C ASN A 613 -24.46 -4.45 1.96
N GLY A 614 -23.68 -5.50 2.21
CA GLY A 614 -22.65 -5.51 3.24
C GLY A 614 -21.48 -4.60 2.84
N LEU A 615 -20.44 -5.20 2.30
CA LEU A 615 -19.30 -4.47 1.76
C LEU A 615 -19.51 -4.17 0.28
N CYS A 616 -19.28 -2.91 -0.11
CA CYS A 616 -19.21 -2.48 -1.50
C CYS A 616 -17.92 -1.75 -1.86
N ILE A 617 -17.45 -1.99 -3.09
CA ILE A 617 -16.55 -1.07 -3.80
C ILE A 617 -17.23 -0.67 -5.11
N GLY A 618 -17.33 0.65 -5.34
CA GLY A 618 -18.05 1.24 -6.47
C GLY A 618 -19.49 1.70 -6.14
N SER A 619 -20.32 2.05 -7.12
CA SER A 619 -20.02 1.94 -8.56
C SER A 619 -19.11 3.05 -9.06
N GLU A 620 -19.01 4.15 -8.31
CA GLU A 620 -18.19 5.31 -8.60
C GLU A 620 -16.71 5.02 -8.28
N MET A 621 -16.04 4.26 -9.14
CA MET A 621 -14.64 3.83 -8.96
C MET A 621 -13.70 4.31 -10.07
N SER A 622 -14.09 5.36 -10.79
CA SER A 622 -13.41 5.82 -12.01
C SER A 622 -12.00 6.36 -11.77
N GLY A 623 -11.72 6.90 -10.59
CA GLY A 623 -10.37 7.30 -10.15
C GLY A 623 -9.47 6.14 -9.70
N GLY A 624 -10.01 4.92 -9.56
CA GLY A 624 -9.32 3.72 -9.07
C GLY A 624 -9.52 3.44 -7.57
N VAL A 625 -9.52 2.16 -7.21
CA VAL A 625 -9.51 1.70 -5.82
C VAL A 625 -8.46 0.61 -5.66
N ARG A 626 -7.58 0.71 -4.65
CA ARG A 626 -6.57 -0.32 -4.41
C ARG A 626 -6.09 -0.47 -2.98
N ASN A 627 -5.44 -1.59 -2.67
CA ASN A 627 -4.83 -1.86 -1.37
C ASN A 627 -5.86 -1.73 -0.24
N VAL A 628 -6.92 -2.53 -0.34
CA VAL A 628 -8.03 -2.56 0.64
C VAL A 628 -7.97 -3.88 1.41
N PHE A 629 -8.00 -3.79 2.74
CA PHE A 629 -7.86 -4.91 3.66
C PHE A 629 -9.06 -4.98 4.58
N MET A 630 -9.71 -6.14 4.63
CA MET A 630 -10.97 -6.31 5.32
C MET A 630 -10.95 -7.59 6.12
N SER A 631 -11.10 -7.48 7.45
CA SER A 631 -11.00 -8.67 8.30
C SER A 631 -11.93 -8.68 9.50
N ASN A 632 -12.33 -9.87 9.92
CA ASN A 632 -13.14 -10.08 11.12
C ASN A 632 -14.46 -9.26 11.08
N ILE A 633 -15.29 -9.53 10.08
CA ILE A 633 -16.55 -8.83 9.85
C ILE A 633 -17.72 -9.81 9.96
N GLU A 634 -18.73 -9.41 10.71
CA GLU A 634 -20.03 -10.09 10.77
C GLU A 634 -21.02 -9.36 9.84
N ILE A 635 -21.63 -10.06 8.90
CA ILE A 635 -22.65 -9.55 7.99
C ILE A 635 -23.98 -10.26 8.29
N GLY A 636 -25.04 -9.47 8.49
CA GLY A 636 -26.39 -9.96 8.75
C GLY A 636 -27.11 -10.49 7.52
N ASN A 637 -28.42 -10.24 7.44
CA ASN A 637 -29.18 -10.52 6.22
C ASN A 637 -29.03 -9.31 5.29
N VAL A 638 -28.55 -9.53 4.08
CA VAL A 638 -28.29 -8.49 3.08
C VAL A 638 -28.78 -8.94 1.71
N LYS A 639 -28.93 -7.99 0.78
CA LYS A 639 -29.11 -8.25 -0.64
C LYS A 639 -27.84 -8.83 -1.26
N ASN A 640 -26.68 -8.19 -1.13
CA ASN A 640 -25.39 -8.78 -1.50
C ASN A 640 -24.38 -8.61 -0.37
N ALA A 641 -23.52 -9.61 -0.13
CA ALA A 641 -22.58 -9.56 1.00
C ALA A 641 -21.26 -8.85 0.66
N LEU A 642 -20.53 -9.33 -0.35
CA LEU A 642 -19.30 -8.73 -0.86
C LEU A 642 -19.51 -8.36 -2.33
N LEU A 643 -19.68 -7.07 -2.63
CA LEU A 643 -20.07 -6.57 -3.95
C LEU A 643 -19.05 -5.59 -4.54
N PHE A 644 -18.54 -5.90 -5.73
CA PHE A 644 -17.62 -5.05 -6.48
C PHE A 644 -18.30 -4.65 -7.79
N LYS A 645 -18.71 -3.38 -7.90
CA LYS A 645 -19.66 -2.91 -8.93
C LYS A 645 -19.06 -1.83 -9.82
N SER A 646 -19.25 -1.96 -11.13
CA SER A 646 -18.86 -0.99 -12.15
C SER A 646 -19.66 -1.23 -13.42
N ASN A 647 -19.50 -0.35 -14.41
CA ASN A 647 -20.04 -0.53 -15.74
C ASN A 647 -19.11 0.05 -16.80
N LEU A 648 -19.51 -0.08 -18.07
CA LEU A 648 -18.73 0.38 -19.21
C LEU A 648 -18.63 1.92 -19.32
N ASP A 649 -19.08 2.73 -18.37
CA ASP A 649 -18.77 4.17 -18.37
C ASP A 649 -17.62 4.53 -17.44
N ARG A 650 -17.29 3.67 -16.46
CA ARG A 650 -16.46 4.10 -15.33
C ARG A 650 -14.98 4.24 -15.71
N GLY A 651 -14.42 3.28 -16.42
CA GLY A 651 -12.97 3.11 -16.53
C GLY A 651 -12.34 2.82 -15.16
N GLY A 652 -11.08 3.21 -14.97
CA GLY A 652 -10.40 3.02 -13.68
C GLY A 652 -10.13 1.54 -13.37
N PHE A 653 -9.95 1.24 -12.09
CA PHE A 653 -9.60 -0.09 -11.61
C PHE A 653 -10.10 -0.37 -10.19
N ILE A 654 -10.29 -1.65 -9.86
CA ILE A 654 -10.35 -2.17 -8.49
C ILE A 654 -9.28 -3.27 -8.41
N GLU A 655 -8.24 -3.07 -7.60
CA GLU A 655 -7.13 -4.01 -7.50
C GLU A 655 -6.53 -4.17 -6.10
N ASN A 656 -5.78 -5.24 -5.85
CA ASN A 656 -5.13 -5.51 -4.56
C ASN A 656 -6.12 -5.45 -3.38
N ILE A 657 -7.14 -6.30 -3.44
CA ILE A 657 -8.20 -6.37 -2.44
C ILE A 657 -8.05 -7.66 -1.63
N PHE A 658 -7.97 -7.52 -0.30
CA PHE A 658 -7.76 -8.61 0.63
C PHE A 658 -8.93 -8.69 1.61
N VAL A 659 -9.61 -9.82 1.63
CA VAL A 659 -10.76 -10.09 2.49
C VAL A 659 -10.51 -11.37 3.26
N ASP A 660 -10.54 -11.30 4.60
CA ASP A 660 -10.28 -12.44 5.46
C ASP A 660 -11.33 -12.54 6.60
N SER A 661 -11.64 -13.75 7.05
CA SER A 661 -12.42 -13.97 8.28
C SER A 661 -13.78 -13.24 8.27
N ILE A 662 -14.64 -13.58 7.31
CA ILE A 662 -15.98 -12.99 7.16
C ILE A 662 -17.04 -14.02 7.50
N SER A 663 -17.99 -13.65 8.37
CA SER A 663 -19.16 -14.47 8.70
C SER A 663 -20.43 -13.80 8.20
N ILE A 664 -21.23 -14.50 7.40
CA ILE A 664 -22.40 -13.96 6.71
C ILE A 664 -23.62 -14.79 7.10
N LYS A 665 -24.70 -14.13 7.55
CA LYS A 665 -25.94 -14.83 7.86
C LYS A 665 -26.66 -15.26 6.57
N SER A 666 -27.03 -14.29 5.72
CA SER A 666 -27.59 -14.62 4.41
C SER A 666 -27.46 -13.48 3.39
N ALA A 667 -27.31 -13.84 2.11
CA ALA A 667 -27.42 -12.92 0.98
C ALA A 667 -28.61 -13.31 0.07
N ALA A 668 -29.46 -12.37 -0.32
CA ALA A 668 -30.51 -12.66 -1.31
C ALA A 668 -29.90 -12.89 -2.70
N GLY A 669 -28.92 -12.07 -3.07
CA GLY A 669 -28.25 -12.07 -4.35
C GLY A 669 -27.07 -13.01 -4.33
N ALA A 670 -25.90 -12.44 -4.03
CA ALA A 670 -24.71 -13.24 -3.92
C ALA A 670 -23.87 -12.96 -2.68
N VAL A 671 -23.16 -14.00 -2.24
CA VAL A 671 -22.16 -13.88 -1.17
C VAL A 671 -20.93 -13.15 -1.71
N LEU A 672 -20.41 -13.57 -2.87
CA LEU A 672 -19.30 -12.91 -3.55
C LEU A 672 -19.69 -12.51 -4.98
N ARG A 673 -19.78 -11.20 -5.24
CA ARG A 673 -20.30 -10.63 -6.49
C ARG A 673 -19.35 -9.64 -7.14
N PHE A 674 -18.97 -9.93 -8.37
CA PHE A 674 -18.28 -9.01 -9.28
C PHE A 674 -19.24 -8.67 -10.41
N GLU A 675 -19.50 -7.38 -10.60
CA GLU A 675 -20.50 -6.92 -11.56
C GLU A 675 -19.93 -5.78 -12.41
N THR A 676 -19.69 -6.06 -13.70
CA THR A 676 -19.16 -5.10 -14.67
C THR A 676 -20.23 -4.52 -15.61
N ASN A 677 -21.52 -4.79 -15.37
CA ASN A 677 -22.65 -4.15 -16.08
C ASN A 677 -23.63 -3.41 -15.15
N TYR A 678 -23.14 -2.89 -14.03
CA TYR A 678 -23.98 -2.17 -13.08
C TYR A 678 -24.83 -1.09 -13.78
N PHE A 679 -26.07 -0.91 -13.34
CA PHE A 679 -27.04 -0.06 -14.02
C PHE A 679 -26.55 1.40 -14.19
N GLY A 680 -27.20 2.12 -15.11
CA GLY A 680 -26.88 3.51 -15.39
C GLY A 680 -25.74 3.70 -16.40
N TYR A 681 -25.60 2.78 -17.35
CA TYR A 681 -24.74 2.94 -18.52
C TYR A 681 -25.26 4.08 -19.45
N ARG A 682 -24.36 4.92 -19.94
CA ARG A 682 -24.63 6.17 -20.69
C ARG A 682 -23.90 6.23 -22.03
N GLY A 683 -23.10 5.21 -22.38
CA GLY A 683 -22.49 5.10 -23.71
C GLY A 683 -21.01 5.45 -23.79
N GLY A 684 -20.30 5.58 -22.66
CA GLY A 684 -18.90 5.99 -22.61
C GLY A 684 -17.91 4.93 -23.08
N ASN A 685 -18.21 3.65 -22.88
CA ASN A 685 -17.40 2.48 -23.25
C ASN A 685 -15.93 2.50 -22.74
N PHE A 686 -15.74 2.86 -21.47
CA PHE A 686 -14.51 2.73 -20.70
C PHE A 686 -14.63 1.53 -19.73
N PRO A 687 -14.21 0.32 -20.13
CA PRO A 687 -14.24 -0.85 -19.25
C PRO A 687 -13.29 -0.66 -18.04
N ALA A 688 -13.74 -1.12 -16.87
CA ALA A 688 -12.97 -1.07 -15.63
C ALA A 688 -12.13 -2.35 -15.45
N ARG A 689 -10.89 -2.21 -14.96
CA ARG A 689 -10.04 -3.35 -14.61
C ARG A 689 -10.35 -3.90 -13.22
N TYR A 690 -10.53 -5.20 -13.11
CA TYR A 690 -10.65 -5.92 -11.84
C TYR A 690 -9.52 -6.95 -11.77
N SER A 691 -8.54 -6.74 -10.88
CA SER A 691 -7.41 -7.66 -10.73
C SER A 691 -6.98 -7.86 -9.28
N ASP A 692 -6.31 -8.98 -8.98
CA ASP A 692 -5.55 -9.15 -7.73
C ASP A 692 -6.45 -9.11 -6.47
N PHE A 693 -7.39 -10.04 -6.40
CA PHE A 693 -8.26 -10.21 -5.23
C PHE A 693 -7.91 -11.48 -4.48
N SER A 694 -7.84 -11.39 -3.15
CA SER A 694 -7.66 -12.54 -2.26
C SER A 694 -8.78 -12.59 -1.22
N PHE A 695 -9.56 -13.67 -1.26
CA PHE A 695 -10.59 -13.97 -0.27
C PHE A 695 -10.15 -15.19 0.54
N SER A 696 -10.21 -15.09 1.86
CA SER A 696 -9.82 -16.17 2.77
C SER A 696 -10.82 -16.30 3.91
N ASN A 697 -11.14 -17.53 4.32
CA ASN A 697 -11.94 -17.79 5.52
C ASN A 697 -13.31 -17.07 5.52
N VAL A 698 -14.06 -17.21 4.44
CA VAL A 698 -15.41 -16.63 4.28
C VAL A 698 -16.44 -17.72 4.49
N LYS A 699 -17.39 -17.49 5.41
CA LYS A 699 -18.48 -18.42 5.68
C LYS A 699 -19.83 -17.74 5.56
N ALA A 700 -20.78 -18.39 4.89
CA ALA A 700 -22.16 -17.92 4.79
C ALA A 700 -23.17 -19.02 5.08
N GLY A 701 -24.23 -18.69 5.83
CA GLY A 701 -25.34 -19.62 6.05
C GLY A 701 -26.18 -19.82 4.79
N LYS A 702 -26.46 -18.75 4.04
CA LYS A 702 -27.34 -18.84 2.86
C LYS A 702 -27.04 -17.81 1.77
N ALA A 703 -27.19 -18.22 0.51
CA ALA A 703 -27.38 -17.36 -0.65
C ALA A 703 -28.67 -17.76 -1.39
N ASP A 704 -29.62 -16.83 -1.63
CA ASP A 704 -30.83 -17.19 -2.38
C ASP A 704 -30.54 -17.41 -3.87
N ALA A 705 -29.74 -16.54 -4.51
CA ALA A 705 -29.33 -16.72 -5.90
C ALA A 705 -27.97 -17.44 -6.03
N TYR A 706 -26.83 -16.80 -5.75
CA TYR A 706 -25.50 -17.35 -6.05
C TYR A 706 -24.55 -17.32 -4.84
N ALA A 707 -23.78 -18.38 -4.61
CA ALA A 707 -22.64 -18.27 -3.69
C ALA A 707 -21.53 -17.37 -4.30
N ILE A 708 -21.17 -17.63 -5.57
CA ILE A 708 -20.16 -16.86 -6.33
C ILE A 708 -20.77 -16.38 -7.64
N TYR A 709 -20.63 -15.10 -7.98
CA TYR A 709 -21.14 -14.52 -9.22
C TYR A 709 -20.12 -13.54 -9.82
N TYR A 710 -19.43 -13.93 -10.89
CA TYR A 710 -18.47 -13.08 -11.61
C TYR A 710 -19.00 -12.77 -13.01
N ASP A 711 -19.42 -11.52 -13.22
CA ASP A 711 -19.86 -11.01 -14.50
C ASP A 711 -18.81 -10.07 -15.11
N GLY A 712 -17.82 -10.64 -15.81
CA GLY A 712 -16.77 -9.92 -16.51
C GLY A 712 -17.18 -9.42 -17.90
N ASN A 713 -16.22 -8.87 -18.64
CA ASN A 713 -16.39 -8.47 -20.04
C ASN A 713 -15.11 -8.79 -20.84
N ASP A 714 -15.24 -8.89 -22.17
CA ASP A 714 -14.13 -9.29 -23.05
C ASP A 714 -12.96 -8.29 -23.07
N ALA A 715 -13.24 -7.00 -22.90
CA ALA A 715 -12.21 -5.97 -22.99
C ALA A 715 -11.29 -5.98 -21.76
N GLU A 716 -11.87 -6.16 -20.58
CA GLU A 716 -11.18 -6.25 -19.30
C GLU A 716 -11.74 -7.44 -18.49
N PRO A 717 -11.27 -8.67 -18.75
CA PRO A 717 -11.68 -9.84 -17.97
C PRO A 717 -11.33 -9.67 -16.50
N ILE A 718 -12.21 -10.19 -15.62
CA ILE A 718 -11.92 -10.27 -14.18
C ILE A 718 -10.76 -11.24 -13.99
N ARG A 719 -9.66 -10.80 -13.38
CA ARG A 719 -8.41 -11.58 -13.38
C ARG A 719 -7.74 -11.73 -12.03
N ASN A 720 -6.94 -12.78 -11.89
CA ASN A 720 -6.12 -13.06 -10.71
C ASN A 720 -6.94 -13.01 -9.40
N ILE A 721 -7.96 -13.86 -9.34
CA ILE A 721 -8.85 -13.98 -8.18
C ILE A 721 -8.50 -15.25 -7.43
N LYS A 722 -8.12 -15.13 -6.16
CA LYS A 722 -7.84 -16.25 -5.27
C LYS A 722 -8.92 -16.32 -4.20
N VAL A 723 -9.60 -17.45 -4.10
CA VAL A 723 -10.60 -17.72 -3.05
C VAL A 723 -10.16 -18.95 -2.28
N GLU A 724 -9.96 -18.82 -0.97
CA GLU A 724 -9.48 -19.89 -0.10
C GLU A 724 -10.39 -20.07 1.13
N ASN A 725 -10.66 -21.32 1.52
CA ASN A 725 -11.47 -21.63 2.70
C ASN A 725 -12.84 -20.91 2.68
N PHE A 726 -13.55 -21.00 1.56
CA PHE A 726 -14.85 -20.39 1.36
C PHE A 726 -15.96 -21.43 1.52
N GLU A 727 -16.93 -21.20 2.41
CA GLU A 727 -18.04 -22.12 2.66
C GLU A 727 -19.40 -21.41 2.62
N VAL A 728 -20.34 -21.92 1.81
CA VAL A 728 -21.75 -21.50 1.84
C VAL A 728 -22.63 -22.71 2.09
N GLU A 729 -23.36 -22.73 3.21
CA GLU A 729 -24.15 -23.91 3.60
C GLU A 729 -25.27 -24.22 2.61
N LYS A 730 -25.99 -23.18 2.16
CA LYS A 730 -27.05 -23.29 1.14
C LYS A 730 -26.97 -22.16 0.10
N ALA A 731 -26.95 -22.49 -1.18
CA ALA A 731 -26.99 -21.55 -2.28
C ALA A 731 -27.92 -22.02 -3.41
N GLY A 732 -28.67 -21.12 -4.05
CA GLY A 732 -29.46 -21.43 -5.26
C GLY A 732 -28.58 -21.95 -6.40
N HIS A 733 -27.41 -21.34 -6.57
CA HIS A 733 -26.37 -21.73 -7.51
C HIS A 733 -24.99 -21.66 -6.85
N THR A 734 -24.13 -22.63 -7.16
CA THR A 734 -22.76 -22.69 -6.62
C THR A 734 -21.89 -21.54 -7.15
N HIS A 735 -21.81 -21.38 -8.47
CA HIS A 735 -21.04 -20.32 -9.09
C HIS A 735 -21.64 -19.92 -10.45
N TYR A 736 -21.28 -18.73 -10.89
CA TYR A 736 -21.38 -18.24 -12.27
C TYR A 736 -20.10 -17.48 -12.58
N LEU A 737 -19.41 -17.86 -13.64
CA LEU A 737 -18.14 -17.23 -14.06
C LEU A 737 -18.20 -16.89 -15.54
N PHE A 738 -18.14 -15.60 -15.87
CA PHE A 738 -18.18 -15.15 -17.25
C PHE A 738 -17.03 -14.19 -17.52
N LYS A 739 -16.19 -14.52 -18.52
CA LYS A 739 -15.04 -13.72 -18.96
C LYS A 739 -14.08 -13.43 -17.82
N THR A 740 -13.51 -14.51 -17.29
CA THR A 740 -12.54 -14.45 -16.21
C THR A 740 -11.17 -14.94 -16.66
N LYS A 741 -10.15 -14.74 -15.83
CA LYS A 741 -8.80 -15.23 -16.12
C LYS A 741 -8.05 -15.49 -14.82
N ASP A 742 -7.38 -16.63 -14.72
CA ASP A 742 -6.53 -16.94 -13.55
C ASP A 742 -7.31 -16.87 -12.21
N CYS A 743 -8.56 -17.37 -12.21
CA CYS A 743 -9.38 -17.52 -11.01
C CYS A 743 -9.12 -18.89 -10.37
N LYS A 744 -8.80 -18.93 -9.08
CA LYS A 744 -8.44 -20.14 -8.35
C LYS A 744 -9.21 -20.27 -7.03
N PHE A 745 -9.78 -21.44 -6.79
CA PHE A 745 -10.62 -21.75 -5.64
C PHE A 745 -10.02 -22.90 -4.82
N VAL A 746 -9.47 -22.61 -3.64
CA VAL A 746 -8.79 -23.62 -2.81
C VAL A 746 -9.62 -23.92 -1.57
N ASN A 747 -9.95 -25.19 -1.35
CA ASN A 747 -10.73 -25.61 -0.19
C ASN A 747 -12.09 -24.87 -0.08
N CYS A 748 -12.77 -24.70 -1.22
CA CYS A 748 -14.08 -24.06 -1.29
C CYS A 748 -15.19 -25.11 -1.32
N LYS A 749 -16.30 -24.85 -0.62
CA LYS A 749 -17.44 -25.76 -0.50
C LYS A 749 -18.77 -25.00 -0.52
N VAL A 750 -19.73 -25.49 -1.30
CA VAL A 750 -21.09 -24.91 -1.36
C VAL A 750 -22.10 -26.05 -1.40
N ASN A 751 -23.22 -25.93 -0.69
CA ASN A 751 -24.25 -26.97 -0.64
C ASN A 751 -23.75 -28.35 -0.17
N GLY A 752 -22.68 -28.41 0.62
CA GLY A 752 -22.06 -29.67 1.03
C GLY A 752 -20.97 -30.19 0.08
N GLU A 753 -20.88 -29.65 -1.14
CA GLU A 753 -20.01 -30.15 -2.21
C GLU A 753 -18.78 -29.26 -2.42
N LYS A 754 -17.64 -29.88 -2.78
CA LYS A 754 -16.40 -29.17 -3.05
C LYS A 754 -16.46 -28.50 -4.43
N ILE A 755 -15.99 -27.25 -4.53
CA ILE A 755 -15.79 -26.58 -5.82
C ILE A 755 -14.42 -27.00 -6.37
N ASP A 756 -14.35 -27.25 -7.68
CA ASP A 756 -13.11 -27.48 -8.40
C ASP A 756 -12.14 -26.30 -8.24
N GLU A 757 -10.83 -26.57 -8.30
CA GLU A 757 -9.83 -25.52 -8.14
C GLU A 757 -9.86 -24.49 -9.27
N GLN A 758 -10.26 -24.94 -10.46
CA GLN A 758 -10.46 -24.14 -11.66
C GLN A 758 -11.82 -24.52 -12.28
N PRO A 759 -12.94 -23.99 -11.74
CA PRO A 759 -14.27 -24.26 -12.28
C PRO A 759 -14.41 -23.69 -13.69
N ALA A 760 -15.23 -24.34 -14.51
CA ALA A 760 -15.45 -23.94 -15.89
C ALA A 760 -16.19 -22.59 -15.97
N GLU A 761 -15.91 -21.83 -17.04
CA GLU A 761 -16.68 -20.62 -17.34
C GLU A 761 -18.02 -20.94 -18.01
N ASP A 762 -19.01 -20.09 -17.73
CA ASP A 762 -20.29 -20.07 -18.42
C ASP A 762 -20.14 -19.48 -19.83
N SER A 763 -20.80 -20.10 -20.81
CA SER A 763 -20.75 -19.67 -22.21
C SER A 763 -21.63 -18.45 -22.52
N GLU A 764 -22.64 -18.21 -21.70
CA GLU A 764 -23.63 -17.15 -21.88
C GLU A 764 -23.66 -16.22 -20.68
N ARG A 765 -23.83 -14.93 -20.95
CA ARG A 765 -23.96 -13.92 -19.91
C ARG A 765 -25.31 -14.08 -19.20
N LYS A 766 -25.29 -14.09 -17.87
CA LYS A 766 -26.49 -14.15 -17.00
C LYS A 766 -26.67 -12.81 -16.27
N GLN A 767 -27.88 -12.60 -15.76
CA GLN A 767 -28.19 -11.48 -14.87
C GLN A 767 -28.50 -12.04 -13.48
N CYS A 768 -27.95 -11.40 -12.45
CA CYS A 768 -28.30 -11.73 -11.06
C CYS A 768 -29.52 -10.90 -10.66
N ASP A 769 -30.71 -11.43 -10.98
CA ASP A 769 -32.01 -10.83 -10.68
C ASP A 769 -32.36 -10.97 -9.19
N VAL A 770 -31.72 -10.13 -8.40
CA VAL A 770 -32.17 -9.79 -7.07
C VAL A 770 -32.65 -8.36 -7.12
N TRP A 771 -33.97 -8.20 -7.14
CA TRP A 771 -34.62 -6.93 -6.87
C TRP A 771 -34.96 -6.91 -5.41
#